data_AF-A0A950A1H3-F1
#
_entry.id   AF-A0A950A1H3-F1
#
_cell.length_a   1.000
_cell.length_b   1.000
_cell.length_c   1.000
_cell.angle_alpha   90.00
_cell.angle_beta   90.00
_cell.angle_gamma   90.00
#
_symmetry.space_group_name_H-M   'P 1'
#
loop_
_entity.id
_entity.type
_entity.pdbx_description
1 polymer ?
#
loop_
_entity_poly.entity_id
_entity_poly.type
_entity_poly.pdbx_seq_one_letter_code
_entity_poly.pdbx_strand_id
1 'polypeptide(L)'
;RAQAIPDNFRWPELVVVTDLAGAQRAIDTILEQGEGARGHWEHAHFGQFVQILDEYRAMAAANPKFDPVRPVMFATVRRCEHDDTVPQIAERITSRCGDLFNVSYEILLQIFERYFAHTEESDEQLATLAEATVGIMLRVLRPLGNLVTTLPVGTDHPGMTAGPSFELFYENDYLMPHREAAWALLEERLRETAAFSGLVRELASGVVAAELAPVQDALNDVADSLASHFSDWGARSRFAASEEPQATVTADVLAGKGLSRRAASLSRAVAGTDGPAPTGERLVALFDGARVAATDVGGGETARRLVESVLRPLAEAISGRRLRTRAKLAHPGGGDTGATGLDAQLWKLAQDATTTLAGWDGAPEAQTLLMEATAALQDLALGVAPANVRGARQATLRELLAGRAGEIRCAHNGPYLVTNAERVRDWLGEEIPVIPQLALCRCGGSEIKPMCDGACASNGFSDRRDPKRVPDKRDSYEGVELTVFDNRGMCQHSGFCTDRLNTVFHTEGAFVTPSGGRMDEIIRAVRDCPSGALSFGVNGVEARGQVDWEHSREPAIEVTKDGPYRITGGIRLTDQHGEVVKRAEGSSLEHYALCRCGHSQNKPFCSGMHWYIDFKDPVRDSDTTPTLFEWAGGLPALTRMTRIFYEKHVPEDPLLAPLFASMSPDHPVRVARWLGEVFGGPKLYSETYGGYDRMISQHLDKSLTEERRARWVELICLSAREAGLPSDAEFQAAFRSYIEWGSRIALENSQLGAKPPPHMPMPHWGWVCDATPGSRVSALEPTRAETAEAAVELPRPDETVGFDQHIKPLFRERDRKSMKFAFDLWSYDDVRNNAQAILERVKAGTMPCDGAWPGEWVEVFERWAQSGMSR
;
A
#
# COMPACT_ATOMS: atom_id res chain seq x y z
N ARG A 1 24.51 -44.36 4.22
CA ARG A 1 24.58 -43.50 5.43
C ARG A 1 23.19 -43.04 5.88
N ALA A 2 22.25 -42.80 4.96
CA ALA A 2 20.82 -42.60 5.25
C ALA A 2 20.14 -43.83 5.89
N GLN A 3 20.27 -44.01 7.20
CA GLN A 3 19.49 -44.99 7.95
C GLN A 3 19.33 -44.56 9.42
N ALA A 4 18.22 -44.96 10.04
CA ALA A 4 18.08 -44.88 11.49
C ALA A 4 18.97 -45.95 12.12
N ILE A 5 19.78 -45.57 13.10
CA ILE A 5 20.67 -46.48 13.83
C ILE A 5 20.31 -46.47 15.33
N PRO A 6 20.54 -47.58 16.05
CA PRO A 6 20.28 -47.67 17.48
C PRO A 6 20.90 -46.54 18.29
N ASP A 7 22.13 -46.13 17.94
CA ASP A 7 22.86 -45.12 18.70
C ASP A 7 22.18 -43.74 18.69
N ASN A 8 21.54 -43.37 17.56
CA ASN A 8 20.88 -42.07 17.40
C ASN A 8 19.44 -42.09 17.94
N PHE A 9 18.68 -43.16 17.70
CA PHE A 9 17.25 -43.23 18.06
C PHE A 9 16.97 -43.97 19.38
N ARG A 10 17.98 -44.60 19.97
CA ARG A 10 17.91 -45.37 21.23
C ARG A 10 16.88 -46.50 21.20
N TRP A 11 16.65 -47.06 20.02
CA TRP A 11 15.83 -48.24 19.80
C TRP A 11 16.75 -49.45 19.53
N PRO A 12 16.95 -50.34 20.52
CA PRO A 12 17.89 -51.45 20.39
C PRO A 12 17.51 -52.44 19.28
N GLU A 13 16.25 -52.43 18.83
CA GLU A 13 15.73 -53.29 17.78
C GLU A 13 15.99 -52.75 16.36
N LEU A 14 16.53 -51.54 16.21
CA LEU A 14 16.96 -51.04 14.91
C LEU A 14 18.16 -51.85 14.40
N VAL A 15 18.01 -52.45 13.23
CA VAL A 15 19.10 -53.21 12.60
C VAL A 15 19.81 -52.33 11.57
N VAL A 16 21.11 -52.08 11.78
CA VAL A 16 21.93 -51.39 10.81
C VAL A 16 22.12 -52.27 9.56
N VAL A 17 21.68 -51.78 8.42
CA VAL A 17 21.76 -52.47 7.13
C VAL A 17 23.00 -52.00 6.37
N THR A 18 24.03 -52.84 6.35
CA THR A 18 25.28 -52.63 5.58
C THR A 18 25.55 -53.75 4.58
N ASP A 19 24.85 -54.87 4.70
CA ASP A 19 24.96 -56.05 3.83
C ASP A 19 23.62 -56.82 3.77
N LEU A 20 23.59 -57.89 2.97
CA LEU A 20 22.42 -58.75 2.81
C LEU A 20 21.98 -59.39 4.13
N ALA A 21 22.93 -59.78 4.99
CA ALA A 21 22.61 -60.42 6.26
C ALA A 21 21.96 -59.42 7.24
N GLY A 22 22.40 -58.17 7.23
CA GLY A 22 21.77 -57.06 7.96
C GLY A 22 20.38 -56.75 7.43
N ALA A 23 20.18 -56.74 6.11
CA ALA A 23 18.86 -56.55 5.51
C ALA A 23 17.88 -57.68 5.90
N GLN A 24 18.33 -58.94 5.89
CA GLN A 24 17.54 -60.09 6.33
C GLN A 24 17.15 -59.98 7.80
N ARG A 25 18.10 -59.67 8.69
CA ARG A 25 17.81 -59.44 10.12
C ARG A 25 16.82 -58.30 10.35
N ALA A 26 16.91 -57.21 9.58
CA ALA A 26 15.98 -56.09 9.69
C ALA A 26 14.56 -56.51 9.26
N ILE A 27 14.42 -57.23 8.15
CA ILE A 27 13.14 -57.77 7.67
C ILE A 27 12.55 -58.75 8.70
N ASP A 28 13.36 -59.68 9.21
CA ASP A 28 12.93 -60.65 10.22
C ASP A 28 12.44 -59.93 11.48
N THR A 29 13.16 -58.90 11.95
CA THR A 29 12.76 -58.08 13.11
C THR A 29 11.43 -57.35 12.86
N ILE A 30 11.22 -56.75 11.68
CA ILE A 30 9.97 -56.09 11.30
C ILE A 30 8.81 -57.08 11.26
N LEU A 31 9.03 -58.28 10.70
CA LEU A 31 8.02 -59.33 10.64
C LEU A 31 7.67 -59.88 12.03
N GLU A 32 8.66 -60.04 12.91
CA GLU A 32 8.48 -60.49 14.29
C GLU A 32 7.77 -59.46 15.17
N GLN A 33 8.10 -58.17 15.05
CA GLN A 33 7.47 -57.09 15.84
C GLN A 33 6.13 -56.59 15.27
N GLY A 34 5.92 -56.75 13.97
CA GLY A 34 4.71 -56.33 13.26
C GLY A 34 3.57 -57.35 13.35
N GLU A 35 2.84 -57.52 12.24
CA GLU A 35 1.64 -58.36 12.17
C GLU A 35 1.92 -59.88 12.09
N GLY A 36 3.19 -60.29 12.04
CA GLY A 36 3.62 -61.65 11.68
C GLY A 36 4.16 -62.52 12.82
N ALA A 37 4.05 -62.09 14.09
CA ALA A 37 4.69 -62.78 15.22
C ALA A 37 4.25 -64.25 15.36
N ARG A 38 5.15 -65.19 15.02
CA ARG A 38 4.94 -66.63 15.27
C ARG A 38 5.46 -66.98 16.66
N GLY A 39 4.64 -66.81 17.69
CA GLY A 39 4.96 -67.25 19.05
C GLY A 39 4.60 -66.21 20.11
N HIS A 40 5.49 -65.25 20.36
CA HIS A 40 5.41 -64.27 21.46
C HIS A 40 4.58 -63.02 21.10
N TRP A 41 3.38 -63.20 20.55
CA TRP A 41 2.52 -62.09 20.10
C TRP A 41 1.93 -61.28 21.25
N GLU A 42 1.89 -61.83 22.47
CA GLU A 42 1.25 -61.24 23.64
C GLU A 42 1.89 -59.91 24.06
N HIS A 43 3.20 -59.74 23.82
CA HIS A 43 3.93 -58.50 24.11
C HIS A 43 4.14 -57.62 22.87
N ALA A 44 3.75 -58.08 21.68
CA ALA A 44 3.80 -57.29 20.44
C ALA A 44 2.65 -56.27 20.38
N HIS A 45 2.70 -55.32 19.43
CA HIS A 45 1.62 -54.34 19.22
C HIS A 45 0.25 -55.02 19.03
N PHE A 46 0.20 -56.12 18.29
CA PHE A 46 -1.03 -56.91 18.10
C PHE A 46 -1.59 -57.42 19.45
N GLY A 47 -0.75 -58.00 20.32
CA GLY A 47 -1.17 -58.47 21.64
C GLY A 47 -1.68 -57.35 22.55
N GLN A 48 -1.03 -56.18 22.53
CA GLN A 48 -1.51 -55.00 23.26
C GLN A 48 -2.88 -54.56 22.75
N PHE A 49 -3.12 -54.54 21.43
CA PHE A 49 -4.44 -54.20 20.88
C PHE A 49 -5.52 -55.24 21.24
N VAL A 50 -5.17 -56.53 21.26
CA VAL A 50 -6.09 -57.58 21.73
C VAL A 50 -6.43 -57.37 23.21
N GLN A 51 -5.44 -57.04 24.05
CA GLN A 51 -5.69 -56.74 25.47
C GLN A 51 -6.61 -55.53 25.63
N ILE A 52 -6.37 -54.44 24.90
CA ILE A 52 -7.24 -53.24 24.91
C ILE A 52 -8.67 -53.62 24.47
N LEU A 53 -8.82 -54.47 23.45
CA LEU A 53 -10.12 -54.94 22.98
C LEU A 53 -10.85 -55.78 24.04
N ASP A 54 -10.13 -56.66 24.74
CA ASP A 54 -10.70 -57.49 25.79
C ASP A 54 -11.10 -56.65 27.01
N GLU A 55 -10.27 -55.68 27.40
CA GLU A 55 -10.59 -54.68 28.43
C GLU A 55 -11.84 -53.86 28.04
N TYR A 56 -11.90 -53.36 26.80
CA TYR A 56 -13.07 -52.65 26.28
C TYR A 56 -14.32 -53.51 26.31
N ARG A 57 -14.26 -54.76 25.85
CA ARG A 57 -15.40 -55.70 25.87
C ARG A 57 -15.87 -55.97 27.30
N ALA A 58 -14.96 -56.15 28.25
CA ALA A 58 -15.29 -56.35 29.65
C ALA A 58 -15.99 -55.11 30.25
N MET A 59 -15.48 -53.91 29.97
CA MET A 59 -16.09 -52.65 30.43
C MET A 59 -17.45 -52.40 29.77
N ALA A 60 -17.59 -52.66 28.47
CA ALA A 60 -18.85 -52.53 27.73
C ALA A 60 -19.91 -53.55 28.20
N ALA A 61 -19.52 -54.77 28.54
CA ALA A 61 -20.42 -55.75 29.13
C ALA A 61 -20.89 -55.33 30.53
N ALA A 62 -20.01 -54.71 31.33
CA ALA A 62 -20.35 -54.20 32.67
C ALA A 62 -21.21 -52.91 32.62
N ASN A 63 -20.99 -52.05 31.63
CA ASN A 63 -21.75 -50.83 31.39
C ASN A 63 -22.01 -50.66 29.89
N PRO A 64 -23.18 -51.09 29.37
CA PRO A 64 -23.52 -50.96 27.94
C PRO A 64 -23.57 -49.52 27.42
N LYS A 65 -23.56 -48.50 28.30
CA LYS A 65 -23.49 -47.08 27.93
C LYS A 65 -22.06 -46.52 27.97
N PHE A 66 -21.05 -47.36 28.24
CA PHE A 66 -19.66 -46.95 28.25
C PHE A 66 -19.19 -46.68 26.82
N ASP A 67 -18.93 -45.42 26.51
CA ASP A 67 -18.26 -44.99 25.29
C ASP A 67 -16.93 -44.33 25.68
N PRO A 68 -15.78 -45.00 25.44
CA PRO A 68 -14.46 -44.46 25.76
C PRO A 68 -13.97 -43.43 24.73
N VAL A 69 -14.70 -43.22 23.64
CA VAL A 69 -14.26 -42.40 22.51
C VAL A 69 -14.59 -40.93 22.76
N ARG A 70 -13.60 -40.04 22.63
CA ARG A 70 -13.85 -38.59 22.58
C ARG A 70 -14.62 -38.26 21.30
N PRO A 71 -15.61 -37.36 21.31
CA PRO A 71 -16.40 -37.01 20.13
C PRO A 71 -15.61 -36.14 19.14
N VAL A 72 -14.49 -36.66 18.65
CA VAL A 72 -13.54 -35.95 17.78
C VAL A 72 -14.06 -35.96 16.34
N MET A 73 -14.10 -34.79 15.74
CA MET A 73 -14.40 -34.56 14.33
C MET A 73 -13.13 -34.15 13.59
N PHE A 74 -12.97 -34.65 12.37
CA PHE A 74 -11.95 -34.11 11.47
C PHE A 74 -12.39 -32.73 10.98
N ALA A 75 -11.61 -31.72 11.32
CA ALA A 75 -11.84 -30.33 10.96
C ALA A 75 -10.49 -29.62 10.75
N THR A 76 -10.45 -28.67 9.82
CA THR A 76 -9.22 -27.99 9.43
C THR A 76 -9.11 -26.57 9.97
N VAL A 77 -7.89 -26.06 10.07
CA VAL A 77 -7.65 -24.67 10.52
C VAL A 77 -7.88 -23.65 9.40
N ARG A 78 -7.79 -24.09 8.14
CA ARG A 78 -8.01 -23.29 6.93
C ARG A 78 -8.92 -24.05 5.97
N ARG A 79 -9.43 -23.38 4.93
CA ARG A 79 -10.28 -24.04 3.94
C ARG A 79 -9.42 -25.05 3.18
N CYS A 80 -9.85 -26.31 3.14
CA CYS A 80 -9.13 -27.32 2.37
C CYS A 80 -9.21 -26.99 0.87
N GLU A 81 -8.05 -26.97 0.20
CA GLU A 81 -7.97 -26.62 -1.23
C GLU A 81 -8.63 -27.67 -2.14
N HIS A 82 -8.69 -28.92 -1.68
CA HIS A 82 -9.14 -30.08 -2.44
C HIS A 82 -10.57 -30.53 -2.10
N ASP A 83 -11.10 -30.14 -0.95
CA ASP A 83 -12.41 -30.56 -0.45
C ASP A 83 -13.06 -29.48 0.42
N ASP A 84 -13.97 -28.69 -0.16
CA ASP A 84 -14.65 -27.63 0.57
C ASP A 84 -15.78 -28.13 1.49
N THR A 85 -16.00 -29.45 1.57
CA THR A 85 -16.94 -30.07 2.50
C THR A 85 -16.34 -30.32 3.88
N VAL A 86 -15.02 -30.22 4.02
CA VAL A 86 -14.33 -30.40 5.32
C VAL A 86 -14.65 -29.21 6.25
N PRO A 87 -15.21 -29.44 7.45
CA PRO A 87 -15.52 -28.37 8.39
C PRO A 87 -14.27 -27.63 8.85
N GLN A 88 -14.39 -26.32 9.07
CA GLN A 88 -13.32 -25.52 9.66
C GLN A 88 -13.50 -25.42 11.18
N ILE A 89 -12.38 -25.37 11.91
CA ILE A 89 -12.38 -25.10 13.34
C ILE A 89 -12.71 -23.62 13.54
N ALA A 90 -13.96 -23.33 13.90
CA ALA A 90 -14.47 -21.98 14.13
C ALA A 90 -14.07 -21.42 15.51
N GLU A 91 -13.84 -22.28 16.51
CA GLU A 91 -13.38 -21.83 17.82
C GLU A 91 -11.92 -21.36 17.74
N ARG A 92 -11.67 -20.12 18.17
CA ARG A 92 -10.41 -19.40 17.97
C ARG A 92 -9.21 -20.07 18.63
N ILE A 93 -9.29 -20.45 19.90
CA ILE A 93 -8.17 -21.08 20.61
C ILE A 93 -7.89 -22.47 20.05
N THR A 94 -8.96 -23.22 19.76
CA THR A 94 -8.89 -24.57 19.20
C THR A 94 -8.21 -24.57 17.83
N SER A 95 -8.60 -23.62 16.96
CA SER A 95 -7.97 -23.42 15.66
C SER A 95 -6.48 -23.11 15.80
N ARG A 96 -6.09 -22.26 16.76
CA ARG A 96 -4.68 -21.93 17.01
C ARG A 96 -3.86 -23.08 17.58
N CYS A 97 -4.45 -23.90 18.46
CA CYS A 97 -3.83 -25.14 18.93
C CYS A 97 -3.65 -26.17 17.80
N GLY A 98 -4.62 -26.27 16.88
CA GLY A 98 -4.51 -27.08 15.67
C GLY A 98 -3.41 -26.60 14.73
N ASP A 99 -3.31 -25.29 14.50
CA ASP A 99 -2.29 -24.68 13.64
C ASP A 99 -0.88 -24.90 14.24
N LEU A 100 -0.75 -24.79 15.57
CA LEU A 100 0.48 -25.08 16.29
C LEU A 100 0.90 -26.55 16.17
N PHE A 101 -0.06 -27.49 16.23
CA PHE A 101 0.20 -28.90 16.00
C PHE A 101 0.71 -29.14 14.57
N ASN A 102 0.01 -28.60 13.57
CA ASN A 102 0.33 -28.79 12.16
C ASN A 102 1.71 -28.21 11.79
N VAL A 103 2.02 -26.99 12.22
CA VAL A 103 3.35 -26.37 12.01
C VAL A 103 4.46 -27.18 12.71
N SER A 104 4.22 -27.66 13.93
CA SER A 104 5.19 -28.49 14.65
C SER A 104 5.43 -29.83 13.95
N TYR A 105 4.39 -30.40 13.34
CA TYR A 105 4.48 -31.64 12.56
C TYR A 105 5.27 -31.43 11.26
N GLU A 106 5.02 -30.33 10.54
CA GLU A 106 5.78 -29.97 9.35
C GLU A 106 7.27 -29.78 9.66
N ILE A 107 7.61 -29.05 10.73
CA ILE A 107 9.01 -28.85 11.16
C ILE A 107 9.67 -30.20 11.49
N LEU A 108 8.95 -31.09 12.17
CA LEU A 108 9.44 -32.43 12.46
C LEU A 108 9.75 -33.20 11.17
N LEU A 109 8.88 -33.15 10.16
CA LEU A 109 9.12 -33.82 8.88
C LEU A 109 10.36 -33.25 8.20
N GLN A 110 10.54 -31.93 8.21
CA GLN A 110 11.73 -31.27 7.63
C GLN A 110 13.04 -31.63 8.34
N ILE A 111 13.02 -31.74 9.68
CA ILE A 111 14.18 -32.24 10.46
C ILE A 111 14.48 -33.70 10.09
N PHE A 112 13.43 -34.52 9.95
CA PHE A 112 13.56 -35.93 9.64
C PHE A 112 14.08 -36.15 8.21
N GLU A 113 13.58 -35.39 7.24
CA GLU A 113 14.09 -35.37 5.86
C GLU A 113 15.57 -34.96 5.82
N ARG A 114 15.96 -33.93 6.60
CA ARG A 114 17.37 -33.53 6.69
C ARG A 114 18.23 -34.63 7.29
N TYR A 115 17.76 -35.33 8.32
CA TYR A 115 18.45 -36.47 8.91
C TYR A 115 18.67 -37.58 7.88
N PHE A 116 17.69 -37.93 7.03
CA PHE A 116 17.87 -39.01 6.06
C PHE A 116 18.62 -38.58 4.80
N ALA A 117 18.43 -37.35 4.33
CA ALA A 117 19.07 -36.86 3.12
C ALA A 117 20.50 -36.34 3.34
N HIS A 118 20.92 -36.18 4.61
CA HIS A 118 22.18 -35.58 5.06
C HIS A 118 23.33 -35.68 4.06
N THR A 119 24.05 -34.59 3.91
CA THR A 119 25.13 -34.46 2.93
C THR A 119 26.47 -34.35 3.64
N GLU A 120 26.57 -33.37 4.55
CA GLU A 120 27.83 -32.93 5.15
C GLU A 120 27.77 -32.94 6.69
N GLU A 121 26.68 -33.40 7.29
CA GLU A 121 26.52 -33.54 8.74
C GLU A 121 27.54 -34.50 9.35
N SER A 122 28.08 -34.14 10.52
CA SER A 122 28.84 -35.03 11.39
C SER A 122 27.91 -36.00 12.14
N ASP A 123 28.48 -37.06 12.74
CA ASP A 123 27.68 -38.01 13.54
C ASP A 123 27.01 -37.32 14.75
N GLU A 124 27.66 -36.33 15.36
CA GLU A 124 27.11 -35.52 16.46
C GLU A 124 25.92 -34.66 16.01
N GLN A 125 25.99 -34.12 14.79
CA GLN A 125 24.92 -33.34 14.18
C GLN A 125 23.74 -34.22 13.78
N LEU A 126 24.01 -35.43 13.28
CA LEU A 126 22.97 -36.44 13.02
C LEU A 126 22.29 -36.88 14.31
N ALA A 127 23.05 -37.10 15.39
CA ALA A 127 22.48 -37.38 16.71
C ALA A 127 21.58 -36.23 17.19
N THR A 128 22.01 -34.97 17.01
CA THR A 128 21.21 -33.79 17.36
C THR A 128 19.89 -33.73 16.57
N LEU A 129 19.90 -33.99 15.26
CA LEU A 129 18.68 -34.03 14.45
C LEU A 129 17.73 -35.18 14.86
N ALA A 130 18.28 -36.34 15.22
CA ALA A 130 17.50 -37.47 15.73
C ALA A 130 16.85 -37.15 17.10
N GLU A 131 17.62 -36.58 18.03
CA GLU A 131 17.12 -36.16 19.34
C GLU A 131 16.06 -35.04 19.22
N ALA A 132 16.27 -34.09 18.31
CA ALA A 132 15.29 -33.05 17.98
C ALA A 132 13.96 -33.66 17.48
N THR A 133 14.04 -34.63 16.57
CA THR A 133 12.87 -35.35 16.03
C THR A 133 12.08 -36.03 17.15
N VAL A 134 12.76 -36.84 17.97
CA VAL A 134 12.12 -37.57 19.09
C VAL A 134 11.58 -36.58 20.13
N GLY A 135 12.30 -35.49 20.38
CA GLY A 135 11.89 -34.40 21.25
C GLY A 135 10.57 -33.78 20.82
N ILE A 136 10.44 -33.41 19.54
CA ILE A 136 9.20 -32.83 19.00
C ILE A 136 8.05 -33.85 19.06
N MET A 137 8.27 -35.12 18.70
CA MET A 137 7.23 -36.16 18.80
C MET A 137 6.66 -36.27 20.23
N LEU A 138 7.53 -36.41 21.22
CA LEU A 138 7.13 -36.75 22.59
C LEU A 138 6.75 -35.53 23.43
N ARG A 139 7.43 -34.40 23.26
CA ARG A 139 7.29 -33.22 24.11
C ARG A 139 6.43 -32.11 23.48
N VAL A 140 6.17 -32.15 22.18
CA VAL A 140 5.38 -31.13 21.46
C VAL A 140 4.10 -31.75 20.86
N LEU A 141 4.23 -32.71 19.96
CA LEU A 141 3.07 -33.27 19.24
C LEU A 141 2.15 -34.08 20.14
N ARG A 142 2.69 -34.96 21.00
CA ARG A 142 1.88 -35.76 21.93
C ARG A 142 0.99 -34.89 22.85
N PRO A 143 1.52 -33.90 23.60
CA PRO A 143 0.67 -33.05 24.44
C PRO A 143 -0.31 -32.20 23.62
N LEU A 144 0.12 -31.63 22.48
CA LEU A 144 -0.79 -30.87 21.61
C LEU A 144 -1.92 -31.74 21.05
N GLY A 145 -1.64 -32.95 20.60
CA GLY A 145 -2.66 -33.86 20.08
C GLY A 145 -3.65 -34.30 21.16
N ASN A 146 -3.17 -34.55 22.37
CA ASN A 146 -4.03 -34.82 23.53
C ASN A 146 -4.91 -33.61 23.90
N LEU A 147 -4.37 -32.40 23.78
CA LEU A 147 -5.07 -31.16 24.09
C LEU A 147 -6.16 -30.87 23.06
N VAL A 148 -5.83 -30.87 21.77
CA VAL A 148 -6.77 -30.56 20.67
C VAL A 148 -8.01 -31.44 20.71
N THR A 149 -7.86 -32.73 21.04
CA THR A 149 -8.98 -33.67 21.17
C THR A 149 -9.93 -33.40 22.34
N THR A 150 -9.59 -32.47 23.24
CA THR A 150 -10.49 -31.97 24.30
C THR A 150 -11.20 -30.66 23.95
N LEU A 151 -10.78 -29.99 22.87
CA LEU A 151 -11.21 -28.63 22.55
C LEU A 151 -12.35 -28.63 21.52
N PRO A 152 -13.37 -27.78 21.67
CA PRO A 152 -14.55 -27.78 20.81
C PRO A 152 -14.24 -27.28 19.39
N VAL A 153 -14.84 -27.87 18.37
CA VAL A 153 -14.68 -27.40 16.98
C VAL A 153 -15.27 -25.99 16.79
N GLY A 154 -16.45 -25.75 17.34
CA GLY A 154 -17.18 -24.49 17.20
C GLY A 154 -18.65 -24.63 17.58
N THR A 155 -19.37 -23.51 17.61
CA THR A 155 -20.81 -23.47 17.93
C THR A 155 -21.68 -24.21 16.92
N ASP A 156 -21.19 -24.35 15.68
CA ASP A 156 -21.91 -25.02 14.59
C ASP A 156 -21.90 -26.55 14.71
N HIS A 157 -21.01 -27.09 15.57
CA HIS A 157 -20.88 -28.52 15.85
C HIS A 157 -20.94 -28.78 17.37
N PRO A 158 -22.09 -28.56 18.02
CA PRO A 158 -22.21 -28.65 19.47
C PRO A 158 -21.90 -30.07 19.97
N GLY A 159 -20.99 -30.16 20.94
CA GLY A 159 -20.57 -31.42 21.55
C GLY A 159 -19.43 -32.15 20.81
N MET A 160 -18.99 -31.63 19.66
CA MET A 160 -17.85 -32.19 18.91
C MET A 160 -16.54 -31.48 19.27
N THR A 161 -15.46 -32.24 19.40
CA THR A 161 -14.10 -31.73 19.63
C THR A 161 -13.24 -31.86 18.37
N ALA A 162 -12.19 -31.03 18.26
CA ALA A 162 -11.28 -31.05 17.13
C ALA A 162 -10.29 -32.21 17.22
N GLY A 163 -9.75 -32.65 16.09
CA GLY A 163 -8.65 -33.61 16.02
C GLY A 163 -7.38 -32.97 15.47
N PRO A 164 -6.20 -33.58 15.68
CA PRO A 164 -5.01 -33.18 14.94
C PRO A 164 -5.22 -33.48 13.45
N SER A 165 -5.23 -32.45 12.61
CA SER A 165 -5.57 -32.59 11.20
C SER A 165 -4.39 -33.02 10.33
N PHE A 166 -3.15 -32.83 10.80
CA PHE A 166 -1.91 -33.11 10.07
C PHE A 166 -1.86 -32.36 8.71
N GLU A 167 -2.46 -31.18 8.64
CA GLU A 167 -2.42 -30.35 7.43
C GLU A 167 -0.98 -29.88 7.17
N LEU A 168 -0.52 -30.07 5.94
CA LEU A 168 0.72 -29.49 5.43
C LEU A 168 0.35 -28.29 4.55
N PHE A 169 0.89 -27.12 4.87
CA PHE A 169 0.50 -25.87 4.20
C PHE A 169 1.24 -25.62 2.89
N TYR A 170 2.29 -26.39 2.61
CA TYR A 170 3.08 -26.31 1.40
C TYR A 170 3.22 -27.71 0.81
N GLU A 171 2.65 -27.96 -0.37
CA GLU A 171 2.70 -29.28 -1.02
C GLU A 171 4.10 -29.67 -1.51
N ASN A 172 5.03 -28.71 -1.58
CA ASN A 172 6.43 -28.94 -1.88
C ASN A 172 7.28 -28.67 -0.63
N ASP A 173 7.50 -29.71 0.17
CA ASP A 173 8.59 -29.72 1.15
C ASP A 173 9.92 -29.74 0.38
N TYR A 174 10.47 -28.55 0.14
CA TYR A 174 11.76 -28.40 -0.49
C TYR A 174 12.84 -28.88 0.49
N LEU A 175 13.44 -30.03 0.21
CA LEU A 175 14.69 -30.41 0.86
C LEU A 175 15.73 -29.33 0.56
N MET A 176 16.10 -28.55 1.57
CA MET A 176 17.15 -27.55 1.43
C MET A 176 18.51 -28.25 1.38
N PRO A 177 19.23 -28.20 0.24
CA PRO A 177 20.44 -28.99 0.06
C PRO A 177 21.60 -28.46 0.92
N HIS A 178 21.65 -27.15 1.14
CA HIS A 178 22.70 -26.48 1.89
C HIS A 178 22.50 -26.63 3.40
N ARG A 179 23.45 -27.29 4.08
CA ARG A 179 23.41 -27.61 5.51
C ARG A 179 23.22 -26.37 6.38
N GLU A 180 24.01 -25.33 6.17
CA GLU A 180 24.00 -24.14 7.01
C GLU A 180 22.65 -23.41 6.95
N ALA A 181 22.10 -23.29 5.75
CA ALA A 181 20.79 -22.66 5.53
C ALA A 181 19.66 -23.52 6.11
N ALA A 182 19.73 -24.85 5.94
CA ALA A 182 18.75 -25.77 6.48
C ALA A 182 18.68 -25.69 8.01
N TRP A 183 19.82 -25.75 8.68
CA TRP A 183 19.90 -25.68 10.14
C TRP A 183 19.45 -24.32 10.69
N ALA A 184 19.85 -23.22 10.05
CA ALA A 184 19.40 -21.88 10.43
C ALA A 184 17.88 -21.74 10.27
N LEU A 185 17.30 -22.20 9.15
CA LEU A 185 15.86 -22.11 8.92
C LEU A 185 15.06 -22.96 9.93
N LEU A 186 15.50 -24.20 10.19
CA LEU A 186 14.84 -25.08 11.14
C LEU A 186 14.82 -24.48 12.55
N GLU A 187 15.95 -23.93 12.99
CA GLU A 187 16.03 -23.21 14.27
C GLU A 187 15.11 -21.99 14.31
N GLU A 188 15.09 -21.18 13.24
CA GLU A 188 14.26 -19.99 13.16
C GLU A 188 12.77 -20.35 13.21
N ARG A 189 12.35 -21.40 12.49
CA ARG A 189 10.98 -21.91 12.48
C ARG A 189 10.58 -22.45 13.85
N LEU A 190 11.47 -23.15 14.56
CA LEU A 190 11.20 -23.62 15.93
C LEU A 190 11.00 -22.46 16.89
N ARG A 191 11.81 -21.40 16.81
CA ARG A 191 11.65 -20.20 17.65
C ARG A 191 10.38 -19.43 17.33
N GLU A 192 9.99 -19.30 16.06
CA GLU A 192 8.69 -18.73 15.69
C GLU A 192 7.54 -19.56 16.23
N THR A 193 7.64 -20.88 16.16
CA THR A 193 6.62 -21.81 16.67
C THR A 193 6.53 -21.74 18.19
N ALA A 194 7.66 -21.62 18.90
CA ALA A 194 7.68 -21.41 20.35
C ALA A 194 7.04 -20.07 20.73
N ALA A 195 7.33 -18.99 19.99
CA ALA A 195 6.70 -17.70 20.19
C ALA A 195 5.19 -17.76 19.93
N PHE A 196 4.76 -18.46 18.88
CA PHE A 196 3.36 -18.69 18.58
C PHE A 196 2.66 -19.49 19.69
N SER A 197 3.28 -20.56 20.21
CA SER A 197 2.78 -21.29 21.38
C SER A 197 2.57 -20.38 22.60
N GLY A 198 3.53 -19.48 22.86
CA GLY A 198 3.42 -18.46 23.91
C GLY A 198 2.22 -17.54 23.70
N LEU A 199 1.97 -17.09 22.48
CA LEU A 199 0.80 -16.27 22.14
C LEU A 199 -0.51 -17.02 22.37
N VAL A 200 -0.61 -18.29 21.95
CA VAL A 200 -1.81 -19.10 22.19
C VAL A 200 -2.04 -19.30 23.69
N ARG A 201 -0.96 -19.53 24.45
CA ARG A 201 -1.00 -19.67 25.91
C ARG A 201 -1.53 -18.41 26.61
N GLU A 202 -1.17 -17.23 26.14
CA GLU A 202 -1.65 -15.95 26.69
C GLU A 202 -3.13 -15.69 26.35
N LEU A 203 -3.58 -16.11 25.18
CA LEU A 203 -4.97 -15.97 24.75
C LEU A 203 -5.90 -16.99 25.41
N ALA A 204 -5.37 -18.16 25.75
CA ALA A 204 -6.10 -19.22 26.42
C ALA A 204 -6.09 -19.06 27.95
N SER A 205 -7.14 -19.52 28.63
CA SER A 205 -7.21 -19.53 30.09
C SER A 205 -7.27 -20.95 30.65
N GLY A 206 -6.76 -21.15 31.87
CA GLY A 206 -6.91 -22.42 32.59
C GLY A 206 -6.07 -23.56 32.01
N VAL A 207 -6.71 -24.71 31.75
CA VAL A 207 -6.04 -25.98 31.39
C VAL A 207 -5.21 -25.85 30.11
N VAL A 208 -5.72 -25.17 29.08
CA VAL A 208 -5.02 -24.99 27.80
C VAL A 208 -3.69 -24.25 28.00
N ALA A 209 -3.68 -23.19 28.80
CA ALA A 209 -2.47 -22.43 29.07
C ALA A 209 -1.43 -23.25 29.85
N ALA A 210 -1.87 -24.12 30.76
CA ALA A 210 -0.99 -24.99 31.52
C ALA A 210 -0.34 -26.07 30.63
N GLU A 211 -1.09 -26.66 29.70
CA GLU A 211 -0.61 -27.69 28.77
C GLU A 211 0.35 -27.13 27.70
N LEU A 212 0.22 -25.85 27.31
CA LEU A 212 1.08 -25.22 26.30
C LEU A 212 2.44 -24.74 26.84
N ALA A 213 2.59 -24.53 28.15
CA ALA A 213 3.86 -24.14 28.76
C ALA A 213 5.01 -25.15 28.49
N PRO A 214 4.88 -26.45 28.82
CA PRO A 214 5.93 -27.43 28.54
C PRO A 214 6.19 -27.63 27.04
N VAL A 215 5.18 -27.39 26.19
CA VAL A 215 5.33 -27.42 24.73
C VAL A 215 6.22 -26.30 24.23
N GLN A 216 6.01 -25.07 24.72
CA GLN A 216 6.84 -23.93 24.39
C GLN A 216 8.30 -24.13 24.83
N ASP A 217 8.51 -24.64 26.04
CA ASP A 217 9.86 -24.93 26.55
C ASP A 217 10.56 -25.99 25.68
N ALA A 218 9.85 -27.04 25.29
CA ALA A 218 10.40 -28.07 24.40
C ALA A 218 10.81 -27.55 23.02
N LEU A 219 10.02 -26.64 22.43
CA LEU A 219 10.36 -26.02 21.14
C LEU A 219 11.64 -25.16 21.25
N ASN A 220 11.79 -24.41 22.35
CA ASN A 220 13.01 -23.63 22.59
C ASN A 220 14.23 -24.51 22.83
N ASP A 221 14.11 -25.57 23.63
CA ASP A 221 15.21 -26.51 23.89
C ASP A 221 15.75 -27.13 22.59
N VAL A 222 14.84 -27.53 21.69
CA VAL A 222 15.22 -28.11 20.39
C VAL A 222 15.88 -27.06 19.49
N ALA A 223 15.37 -25.83 19.48
CA ALA A 223 15.99 -24.72 18.76
C ALA A 223 17.42 -24.43 19.25
N ASP A 224 17.62 -24.39 20.58
CA ASP A 224 18.91 -24.15 21.20
C ASP A 224 19.90 -25.28 20.89
N SER A 225 19.43 -26.54 20.86
CA SER A 225 20.25 -27.69 20.46
C SER A 225 20.70 -27.64 18.99
N LEU A 226 19.91 -27.06 18.08
CA LEU A 226 20.35 -26.83 16.70
C LEU A 226 21.35 -25.67 16.63
N ALA A 227 21.06 -24.59 17.34
CA ALA A 227 21.88 -23.38 17.37
C ALA A 227 23.29 -23.63 17.92
N SER A 228 23.47 -24.62 18.81
CA SER A 228 24.78 -24.95 19.39
C SER A 228 25.83 -25.36 18.35
N HIS A 229 25.40 -25.78 17.15
CA HIS A 229 26.28 -26.18 16.05
C HIS A 229 26.62 -25.04 15.07
N PHE A 230 26.04 -23.84 15.23
CA PHE A 230 26.23 -22.74 14.28
C PHE A 230 27.65 -22.18 14.23
N SER A 231 28.38 -22.26 15.35
CA SER A 231 29.77 -21.83 15.45
C SER A 231 30.70 -22.62 14.52
N ASP A 232 30.36 -23.88 14.25
CA ASP A 232 31.27 -24.83 13.60
C ASP A 232 31.48 -24.51 12.11
N TRP A 233 30.51 -23.82 11.50
CA TRP A 233 30.50 -23.47 10.07
C TRP A 233 30.16 -21.99 9.80
N GLY A 234 30.03 -21.16 10.85
CA GLY A 234 29.78 -19.73 10.71
C GLY A 234 28.36 -19.36 10.27
N ALA A 235 27.37 -20.23 10.51
CA ALA A 235 25.97 -19.94 10.25
C ALA A 235 25.45 -18.92 11.26
N ARG A 236 24.45 -18.14 10.86
CA ARG A 236 23.80 -17.16 11.73
C ARG A 236 22.31 -17.21 11.49
N SER A 237 21.57 -17.72 12.48
CA SER A 237 20.14 -17.42 12.61
C SER A 237 19.96 -15.95 12.97
N ARG A 238 18.86 -15.36 12.52
CA ARG A 238 18.43 -14.02 12.95
C ARG A 238 18.21 -13.91 14.47
N PHE A 239 18.08 -15.04 15.19
CA PHE A 239 17.99 -15.11 16.65
C PHE A 239 19.35 -15.32 17.34
N ALA A 240 20.29 -16.00 16.69
CA ALA A 240 21.66 -16.21 17.21
C ALA A 240 22.52 -14.93 17.15
N ALA A 241 22.08 -13.89 16.41
CA ALA A 241 22.75 -12.59 16.33
C ALA A 241 22.51 -11.67 17.55
N SER A 242 21.78 -12.12 18.57
CA SER A 242 21.42 -11.32 19.74
C SER A 242 21.59 -12.09 21.06
N GLU A 243 22.62 -11.75 21.84
CA GLU A 243 22.68 -12.09 23.27
C GLU A 243 21.65 -11.22 24.05
N GLU A 244 20.44 -11.74 24.31
CA GLU A 244 19.70 -11.70 25.59
C GLU A 244 18.19 -12.05 25.40
N PRO A 245 17.53 -12.68 26.39
CA PRO A 245 16.25 -13.38 26.23
C PRO A 245 15.03 -12.48 26.41
N GLN A 246 13.94 -12.76 25.67
CA GLN A 246 12.66 -12.06 25.83
C GLN A 246 11.49 -12.99 26.16
N ALA A 247 10.96 -12.80 27.37
CA ALA A 247 9.58 -13.08 27.75
C ALA A 247 8.60 -12.10 27.06
N THR A 248 7.36 -12.52 26.81
CA THR A 248 6.28 -11.65 26.31
C THR A 248 4.98 -11.77 27.14
N VAL A 249 4.16 -10.72 27.04
CA VAL A 249 3.07 -10.20 27.89
C VAL A 249 2.18 -9.33 26.98
N THR A 250 1.33 -9.82 26.08
CA THR A 250 0.35 -9.03 25.26
C THR A 250 0.83 -7.74 24.52
N ALA A 251 0.67 -7.70 23.19
CA ALA A 251 1.25 -6.68 22.30
C ALA A 251 0.94 -5.20 22.63
N ASP A 252 -0.27 -4.83 23.08
CA ASP A 252 -0.57 -3.42 23.40
C ASP A 252 0.00 -2.97 24.75
N VAL A 253 0.03 -3.86 25.75
CA VAL A 253 0.66 -3.60 27.06
C VAL A 253 2.18 -3.67 26.96
N LEU A 254 2.73 -4.51 26.08
CA LEU A 254 4.16 -4.57 25.77
C LEU A 254 4.65 -3.42 24.90
N ALA A 255 3.85 -2.97 23.92
CA ALA A 255 4.16 -1.76 23.17
C ALA A 255 4.17 -0.56 24.13
N GLY A 256 3.14 -0.42 24.99
CA GLY A 256 3.11 0.58 26.06
C GLY A 256 4.32 0.47 27.01
N LYS A 257 4.61 -0.71 27.59
CA LYS A 257 5.76 -0.92 28.48
C LYS A 257 7.12 -0.79 27.78
N GLY A 258 7.20 -1.12 26.50
CA GLY A 258 8.40 -0.96 25.66
C GLY A 258 8.67 0.50 25.37
N LEU A 259 7.65 1.24 24.98
CA LEU A 259 7.67 2.69 24.79
C LEU A 259 7.99 3.43 26.09
N SER A 260 7.36 3.06 27.21
CA SER A 260 7.69 3.65 28.53
C SER A 260 9.13 3.36 28.95
N ARG A 261 9.64 2.12 28.74
CA ARG A 261 11.05 1.78 29.02
C ARG A 261 12.01 2.58 28.14
N ARG A 262 11.67 2.76 26.85
CA ARG A 262 12.43 3.54 25.90
C ARG A 262 12.45 5.02 26.29
N ALA A 263 11.29 5.61 26.58
CA ALA A 263 11.17 6.98 27.08
C ALA A 263 12.00 7.19 28.35
N ALA A 264 11.91 6.30 29.33
CA ALA A 264 12.72 6.36 30.55
C ALA A 264 14.23 6.25 30.27
N SER A 265 14.65 5.45 29.29
CA SER A 265 16.04 5.37 28.86
C SER A 265 16.53 6.67 28.23
N LEU A 266 15.70 7.33 27.43
CA LEU A 266 16.01 8.65 26.86
C LEU A 266 16.10 9.71 27.96
N SER A 267 15.20 9.68 28.95
CA SER A 267 15.26 10.59 30.10
C SER A 267 16.55 10.44 30.91
N ARG A 268 17.03 9.22 31.12
CA ARG A 268 18.32 8.98 31.78
C ARG A 268 19.51 9.51 30.97
N ALA A 269 19.43 9.49 29.63
CA ALA A 269 20.49 10.01 28.77
C ALA A 269 20.62 11.54 28.83
N VAL A 270 19.53 12.23 29.21
CA VAL A 270 19.47 13.68 29.40
C VAL A 270 19.74 14.09 30.85
N ALA A 271 19.60 13.16 31.81
CA ALA A 271 19.84 13.44 33.23
C ALA A 271 21.33 13.75 33.51
N GLY A 272 21.61 14.92 34.10
CA GLY A 272 22.95 15.33 34.51
C GLY A 272 23.80 15.98 33.42
N THR A 273 23.21 16.37 32.28
CA THR A 273 23.88 17.28 31.34
C THR A 273 23.76 18.70 31.86
N ASP A 274 24.82 19.22 32.48
CA ASP A 274 24.91 20.63 32.88
C ASP A 274 24.80 21.52 31.63
N GLY A 275 23.75 22.35 31.55
CA GLY A 275 23.47 23.19 30.38
C GLY A 275 24.31 24.48 30.39
N PRO A 276 25.07 24.82 29.33
CA PRO A 276 25.75 26.10 29.23
C PRO A 276 25.21 27.00 28.10
N ALA A 277 23.88 27.04 27.85
CA ALA A 277 23.25 28.05 26.97
C ALA A 277 21.70 28.11 27.11
N PRO A 278 21.05 29.28 26.88
CA PRO A 278 19.58 29.43 26.87
C PRO A 278 18.86 28.49 25.88
N THR A 279 19.54 28.13 24.80
CA THR A 279 19.05 27.21 23.76
C THR A 279 18.91 25.77 24.29
N GLY A 280 19.73 25.38 25.28
CA GLY A 280 19.63 24.09 25.96
C GLY A 280 18.40 23.98 26.87
N GLU A 281 18.04 25.06 27.57
CA GLU A 281 16.85 25.09 28.44
C GLU A 281 15.55 24.85 27.65
N ARG A 282 15.43 25.46 26.47
CA ARG A 282 14.27 25.27 25.58
C ARG A 282 14.14 23.83 25.10
N LEU A 283 15.26 23.18 24.73
CA LEU A 283 15.24 21.77 24.33
C LEU A 283 14.82 20.86 25.47
N VAL A 284 15.31 21.11 26.70
CA VAL A 284 14.92 20.34 27.89
C VAL A 284 13.43 20.52 28.18
N ALA A 285 12.91 21.75 28.12
CA ALA A 285 11.48 22.02 28.30
C ALA A 285 10.60 21.30 27.26
N LEU A 286 11.02 21.28 25.98
CA LEU A 286 10.34 20.52 24.93
C LEU A 286 10.38 19.01 25.19
N PHE A 287 11.54 18.49 25.59
CA PHE A 287 11.72 17.08 25.91
C PHE A 287 10.80 16.66 27.07
N ASP A 288 10.77 17.44 28.16
CA ASP A 288 9.91 17.15 29.31
C ASP A 288 8.42 17.23 28.95
N GLY A 289 8.01 18.23 28.19
CA GLY A 289 6.62 18.36 27.75
C GLY A 289 6.18 17.20 26.84
N ALA A 290 7.03 16.78 25.89
CA ALA A 290 6.78 15.62 25.04
C ALA A 290 6.77 14.30 25.83
N ARG A 291 7.58 14.20 26.89
CA ARG A 291 7.65 13.02 27.77
C ARG A 291 6.37 12.88 28.59
N VAL A 292 5.85 13.99 29.11
CA VAL A 292 4.55 14.01 29.78
C VAL A 292 3.46 13.59 28.79
N ALA A 293 3.42 14.17 27.59
CA ALA A 293 2.45 13.79 26.55
C ALA A 293 2.51 12.29 26.20
N ALA A 294 3.71 11.74 26.01
CA ALA A 294 3.89 10.31 25.74
C ALA A 294 3.40 9.40 26.89
N THR A 295 3.49 9.90 28.12
CA THR A 295 3.02 9.20 29.33
C THR A 295 1.51 9.26 29.45
N ASP A 296 0.91 10.42 29.18
CA ASP A 296 -0.54 10.65 29.23
C ASP A 296 -1.30 9.82 28.18
N VAL A 297 -0.71 9.61 27.00
CA VAL A 297 -1.27 8.76 25.94
C VAL A 297 -1.17 7.27 26.31
N GLY A 298 -0.11 6.85 27.00
CA GLY A 298 0.06 5.48 27.54
C GLY A 298 0.44 4.38 26.54
N GLY A 299 0.05 4.49 25.26
CA GLY A 299 0.33 3.51 24.20
C GLY A 299 -0.15 3.95 22.81
N GLY A 300 -0.14 3.08 21.81
CA GLY A 300 -0.62 3.41 20.46
C GLY A 300 0.39 4.17 19.57
N GLU A 301 -0.06 4.52 18.37
CA GLU A 301 0.78 5.14 17.34
C GLU A 301 1.25 6.53 17.74
N THR A 302 0.38 7.34 18.38
CA THR A 302 0.77 8.66 18.87
C THR A 302 1.90 8.57 19.91
N ALA A 303 1.81 7.64 20.87
CA ALA A 303 2.87 7.44 21.86
C ALA A 303 4.17 6.96 21.21
N ARG A 304 4.10 6.07 20.22
CA ARG A 304 5.28 5.61 19.46
C ARG A 304 5.99 6.75 18.76
N ARG A 305 5.24 7.61 18.07
CA ARG A 305 5.79 8.77 17.35
C ARG A 305 6.37 9.83 18.30
N LEU A 306 5.73 10.07 19.45
CA LEU A 306 6.30 10.91 20.50
C LEU A 306 7.64 10.35 21.01
N VAL A 307 7.78 9.04 21.14
CA VAL A 307 9.05 8.44 21.60
C VAL A 307 10.13 8.46 20.51
N GLU A 308 9.85 7.95 19.31
CA GLU A 308 10.89 7.71 18.29
C GLU A 308 11.15 8.92 17.38
N SER A 309 10.15 9.77 17.17
CA SER A 309 10.26 10.95 16.29
C SER A 309 10.37 12.27 17.03
N VAL A 310 10.12 12.31 18.36
CA VAL A 310 10.24 13.54 19.17
C VAL A 310 11.27 13.37 20.29
N LEU A 311 11.07 12.47 21.24
CA LEU A 311 11.96 12.31 22.40
C LEU A 311 13.36 11.87 22.01
N ARG A 312 13.48 10.90 21.09
CA ARG A 312 14.78 10.42 20.61
C ARG A 312 15.63 11.57 20.01
N PRO A 313 15.18 12.29 18.98
CA PRO A 313 16.00 13.36 18.42
C PRO A 313 16.26 14.50 19.42
N LEU A 314 15.31 14.86 20.28
CA LEU A 314 15.56 15.85 21.34
C LEU A 314 16.63 15.39 22.35
N ALA A 315 16.60 14.12 22.78
CA ALA A 315 17.61 13.59 23.68
C ALA A 315 19.01 13.54 23.03
N GLU A 316 19.09 13.22 21.74
CA GLU A 316 20.35 13.30 20.99
C GLU A 316 20.85 14.74 20.86
N ALA A 317 19.95 15.71 20.66
CA ALA A 317 20.29 17.13 20.58
C ALA A 317 20.81 17.68 21.91
N ILE A 318 20.21 17.28 23.03
CA ILE A 318 20.61 17.71 24.37
C ILE A 318 21.91 17.03 24.82
N SER A 319 22.02 15.72 24.61
CA SER A 319 23.18 14.94 25.10
C SER A 319 24.41 15.02 24.20
N GLY A 320 24.28 15.55 22.97
CA GLY A 320 25.33 15.62 21.97
C GLY A 320 25.83 14.25 21.49
N ARG A 321 25.11 13.16 21.81
CA ARG A 321 25.50 11.78 21.53
C ARG A 321 24.34 11.02 20.88
N ARG A 322 24.67 10.09 19.99
CA ARG A 322 23.68 9.21 19.35
C ARG A 322 23.18 8.15 20.32
N LEU A 323 21.87 7.93 20.35
CA LEU A 323 21.22 7.00 21.25
C LEU A 323 20.66 5.83 20.44
N ARG A 324 21.47 4.76 20.32
CA ARG A 324 21.12 3.56 19.55
C ARG A 324 19.77 2.97 19.99
N THR A 325 19.00 2.51 19.01
CA THR A 325 17.77 1.73 19.20
C THR A 325 18.17 0.24 19.14
N ARG A 326 18.00 -0.50 20.24
CA ARG A 326 18.41 -1.93 20.34
C ARG A 326 17.33 -2.93 19.90
N ALA A 327 16.09 -2.49 19.64
CA ALA A 327 14.98 -3.36 19.25
C ALA A 327 13.99 -2.66 18.33
N LYS A 328 13.37 -3.42 17.40
CA LYS A 328 12.21 -2.98 16.60
C LYS A 328 11.01 -2.90 17.55
N LEU A 329 10.48 -1.71 17.79
CA LEU A 329 9.22 -1.55 18.53
C LEU A 329 8.09 -2.12 17.65
N ALA A 330 7.27 -3.01 18.20
CA ALA A 330 6.13 -3.59 17.48
C ALA A 330 5.08 -2.51 17.15
N HIS A 331 4.40 -2.66 16.03
CA HIS A 331 3.32 -1.76 15.63
C HIS A 331 2.10 -1.97 16.55
N PRO A 332 1.58 -0.93 17.19
CA PRO A 332 0.31 -1.03 17.91
C PRO A 332 -0.83 -1.10 16.89
N GLY A 333 -1.58 -2.20 16.89
CA GLY A 333 -2.76 -2.43 16.05
C GLY A 333 -4.02 -1.90 16.72
N GLY A 334 -4.07 -0.61 17.05
CA GLY A 334 -5.20 -0.02 17.77
C GLY A 334 -5.20 1.51 17.72
N GLY A 335 -6.41 2.09 17.63
CA GLY A 335 -6.62 3.54 17.66
C GLY A 335 -6.36 4.14 19.04
N ASP A 336 -5.86 5.38 19.07
CA ASP A 336 -5.56 6.10 20.31
C ASP A 336 -6.84 6.24 21.18
N THR A 337 -6.81 5.66 22.39
CA THR A 337 -7.89 5.88 23.37
C THR A 337 -7.83 7.34 23.84
N GLY A 338 -8.86 8.11 23.53
CA GLY A 338 -8.91 9.56 23.73
C GLY A 338 -8.58 10.00 25.15
N ALA A 339 -7.32 10.40 25.37
CA ALA A 339 -6.89 11.15 26.54
C ALA A 339 -7.46 12.57 26.47
N THR A 340 -8.24 12.97 27.48
CA THR A 340 -8.78 14.33 27.58
C THR A 340 -7.65 15.35 27.69
N GLY A 341 -7.56 16.29 26.74
CA GLY A 341 -6.59 17.38 26.74
C GLY A 341 -5.36 17.20 25.83
N LEU A 342 -5.20 16.03 25.19
CA LEU A 342 -4.08 15.71 24.31
C LEU A 342 -3.92 16.72 23.15
N ASP A 343 -5.04 17.15 22.55
CA ASP A 343 -5.06 18.13 21.46
C ASP A 343 -4.39 19.47 21.86
N ALA A 344 -4.77 20.02 23.01
CA ALA A 344 -4.21 21.29 23.50
C ALA A 344 -2.73 21.16 23.85
N GLN A 345 -2.32 20.02 24.41
CA GLN A 345 -0.93 19.73 24.78
C GLN A 345 -0.02 19.58 23.55
N LEU A 346 -0.42 18.76 22.58
CA LEU A 346 0.33 18.58 21.32
C LEU A 346 0.39 19.89 20.52
N TRP A 347 -0.71 20.65 20.50
CA TRP A 347 -0.73 21.96 19.84
C TRP A 347 0.28 22.93 20.46
N LYS A 348 0.31 23.03 21.80
CA LYS A 348 1.30 23.86 22.49
C LYS A 348 2.73 23.42 22.19
N LEU A 349 3.01 22.11 22.26
CA LEU A 349 4.33 21.56 21.95
C LEU A 349 4.76 21.87 20.51
N ALA A 350 3.84 21.77 19.55
CA ALA A 350 4.10 22.13 18.16
C ALA A 350 4.46 23.62 18.02
N GLN A 351 3.74 24.53 18.70
CA GLN A 351 4.06 25.96 18.70
C GLN A 351 5.42 26.25 19.34
N ASP A 352 5.71 25.65 20.49
CA ASP A 352 6.95 25.85 21.23
C ASP A 352 8.17 25.32 20.45
N ALA A 353 8.04 24.14 19.83
CA ALA A 353 9.08 23.55 18.98
C ALA A 353 9.32 24.40 17.73
N THR A 354 8.24 24.86 17.09
CA THR A 354 8.30 25.71 15.90
C THR A 354 8.96 27.06 16.20
N THR A 355 8.61 27.67 17.33
CA THR A 355 9.22 28.93 17.80
C THR A 355 10.70 28.75 18.13
N THR A 356 11.04 27.64 18.80
CA THR A 356 12.43 27.31 19.13
C THR A 356 13.25 27.08 17.86
N LEU A 357 12.68 26.38 16.87
CA LEU A 357 13.31 26.17 15.57
C LEU A 357 13.46 27.50 14.82
N ALA A 358 12.43 28.34 14.77
CA ALA A 358 12.47 29.64 14.09
C ALA A 358 13.64 30.50 14.61
N GLY A 359 13.80 30.58 15.93
CA GLY A 359 14.88 31.33 16.59
C GLY A 359 16.17 30.56 16.86
N TRP A 360 16.37 29.39 16.23
CA TRP A 360 17.53 28.53 16.53
C TRP A 360 18.86 29.15 16.10
N ASP A 361 19.77 29.31 17.06
CA ASP A 361 21.13 29.86 16.93
C ASP A 361 22.25 28.88 17.37
N GLY A 362 21.88 27.65 17.76
CA GLY A 362 22.82 26.62 18.21
C GLY A 362 23.45 25.79 17.08
N ALA A 363 24.09 24.68 17.45
CA ALA A 363 24.79 23.79 16.51
C ALA A 363 23.88 23.26 15.38
N PRO A 364 24.36 23.17 14.12
CA PRO A 364 23.57 22.69 12.98
C PRO A 364 23.04 21.25 13.14
N GLU A 365 23.80 20.37 13.80
CA GLU A 365 23.39 18.98 14.04
C GLU A 365 22.21 18.91 15.00
N ALA A 366 22.25 19.71 16.06
CA ALA A 366 21.14 19.84 17.01
C ALA A 366 19.92 20.51 16.35
N GLN A 367 20.13 21.47 15.42
CA GLN A 367 19.06 22.03 14.60
C GLN A 367 18.37 20.95 13.77
N THR A 368 19.14 20.07 13.12
CA THR A 368 18.60 18.97 12.30
C THR A 368 17.74 18.02 13.14
N LEU A 369 18.16 17.71 14.36
CA LEU A 369 17.38 16.90 15.29
C LEU A 369 16.10 17.63 15.77
N LEU A 370 16.19 18.94 16.05
CA LEU A 370 15.02 19.75 16.38
C LEU A 370 14.03 19.85 15.21
N MET A 371 14.51 19.93 13.97
CA MET A 371 13.66 19.91 12.77
C MET A 371 12.87 18.60 12.67
N GLU A 372 13.49 17.45 12.99
CA GLU A 372 12.80 16.16 13.03
C GLU A 372 11.70 16.14 14.10
N ALA A 373 12.03 16.56 15.33
CA ALA A 373 11.06 16.63 16.42
C ALA A 373 9.91 17.60 16.11
N THR A 374 10.22 18.75 15.51
CA THR A 374 9.23 19.76 15.12
C THR A 374 8.29 19.21 14.05
N ALA A 375 8.81 18.51 13.04
CA ALA A 375 7.97 17.89 12.01
C ALA A 375 6.96 16.90 12.60
N ALA A 376 7.42 16.02 13.49
CA ALA A 376 6.55 15.04 14.13
C ALA A 376 5.50 15.71 15.03
N LEU A 377 5.87 16.73 15.80
CA LEU A 377 4.93 17.47 16.65
C LEU A 377 3.87 18.23 15.85
N GLN A 378 4.23 18.89 14.75
CA GLN A 378 3.27 19.58 13.90
C GLN A 378 2.27 18.60 13.27
N ASP A 379 2.75 17.46 12.78
CA ASP A 379 1.91 16.43 12.18
C ASP A 379 0.96 15.80 13.20
N LEU A 380 1.47 15.40 14.38
CA LEU A 380 0.65 14.87 15.47
C LEU A 380 -0.42 15.88 15.93
N ALA A 381 -0.05 17.15 16.11
CA ALA A 381 -0.95 18.19 16.57
C ALA A 381 -2.08 18.51 15.58
N LEU A 382 -1.85 18.37 14.27
CA LEU A 382 -2.90 18.53 13.26
C LEU A 382 -3.71 17.26 13.07
N GLY A 383 -3.10 16.08 13.24
CA GLY A 383 -3.78 14.79 13.18
C GLY A 383 -4.90 14.65 14.21
N VAL A 384 -4.65 15.08 15.45
CA VAL A 384 -5.65 15.05 16.53
C VAL A 384 -6.62 16.24 16.52
N ALA A 385 -6.32 17.30 15.76
CA ALA A 385 -7.13 18.51 15.73
C ALA A 385 -8.47 18.31 15.00
N PRO A 386 -9.57 18.96 15.46
CA PRO A 386 -10.81 19.04 14.70
C PRO A 386 -10.62 19.67 13.32
N ALA A 387 -11.32 19.15 12.30
CA ALA A 387 -11.13 19.56 10.90
C ALA A 387 -11.32 21.08 10.67
N ASN A 388 -12.25 21.72 11.38
CA ASN A 388 -12.53 23.15 11.25
C ASN A 388 -11.42 24.07 11.77
N VAL A 389 -10.50 23.58 12.62
CA VAL A 389 -9.40 24.40 13.17
C VAL A 389 -8.05 24.10 12.53
N ARG A 390 -7.90 22.99 11.78
CA ARG A 390 -6.63 22.56 11.15
C ARG A 390 -6.03 23.66 10.27
N GLY A 391 -6.85 24.31 9.44
CA GLY A 391 -6.38 25.38 8.54
C GLY A 391 -5.82 26.59 9.29
N ALA A 392 -6.48 27.02 10.37
CA ALA A 392 -6.01 28.14 11.20
C ALA A 392 -4.69 27.79 11.91
N ARG A 393 -4.60 26.59 12.48
CA ARG A 393 -3.37 26.09 13.12
C ARG A 393 -2.20 26.01 12.15
N GLN A 394 -2.44 25.47 10.96
CA GLN A 394 -1.43 25.40 9.90
C GLN A 394 -0.95 26.81 9.48
N ALA A 395 -1.86 27.79 9.40
CA ALA A 395 -1.49 29.18 9.13
C ALA A 395 -0.60 29.77 10.23
N THR A 396 -0.94 29.55 11.51
CA THR A 396 -0.11 29.98 12.65
C THR A 396 1.29 29.37 12.61
N LEU A 397 1.41 28.07 12.35
CA LEU A 397 2.72 27.42 12.24
C LEU A 397 3.55 28.01 11.09
N ARG A 398 2.91 28.32 9.94
CA ARG A 398 3.60 28.95 8.80
C ARG A 398 4.10 30.34 9.16
N GLU A 399 3.31 31.13 9.87
CA GLU A 399 3.71 32.46 10.33
C GLU A 399 4.94 32.39 11.25
N LEU A 400 4.96 31.45 12.20
CA LEU A 400 6.10 31.24 13.10
C LEU A 400 7.39 30.87 12.35
N LEU A 401 7.29 30.10 11.25
CA LEU A 401 8.42 29.66 10.43
C LEU A 401 8.71 30.54 9.21
N ALA A 402 7.97 31.62 9.00
CA ALA A 402 8.05 32.45 7.78
C ALA A 402 9.45 33.06 7.54
N GLY A 403 10.22 33.27 8.60
CA GLY A 403 11.60 33.79 8.50
C GLY A 403 12.64 32.79 7.97
N ARG A 404 12.27 31.51 7.76
CA ARG A 404 13.17 30.48 7.22
C ARG A 404 12.92 30.24 5.73
N ALA A 405 14.01 30.14 4.96
CA ALA A 405 13.93 29.78 3.55
C ALA A 405 13.50 28.32 3.36
N GLY A 406 12.88 28.03 2.22
CA GLY A 406 12.54 26.67 1.81
C GLY A 406 13.80 25.83 1.59
N GLU A 407 13.90 24.68 2.27
CA GLU A 407 15.03 23.76 2.11
C GLU A 407 14.63 22.31 2.37
N ILE A 408 15.42 21.38 1.81
CA ILE A 408 15.40 19.96 2.15
C ILE A 408 16.73 19.66 2.85
N ARG A 409 16.65 19.23 4.11
CA ARG A 409 17.81 18.82 4.91
C ARG A 409 17.82 17.31 5.10
N CYS A 410 18.96 16.67 4.85
CA CYS A 410 19.14 15.24 5.09
C CYS A 410 19.46 15.00 6.57
N ALA A 411 18.58 14.34 7.31
CA ALA A 411 18.94 13.82 8.63
C ALA A 411 19.86 12.60 8.47
N HIS A 412 20.85 12.48 9.35
CA HIS A 412 21.78 11.35 9.30
C HIS A 412 21.08 10.05 9.70
N ASN A 413 21.14 9.03 8.84
CA ASN A 413 20.35 7.79 8.95
C ASN A 413 18.87 8.08 9.26
N GLY A 414 18.36 9.21 8.78
CA GLY A 414 17.04 9.73 9.12
C GLY A 414 16.26 10.19 7.90
N PRO A 415 15.12 10.87 8.11
CA PRO A 415 14.27 11.39 7.05
C PRO A 415 14.92 12.53 6.24
N TYR A 416 14.21 12.95 5.19
CA TYR A 416 14.40 14.29 4.63
C TYR A 416 13.51 15.27 5.38
N LEU A 417 14.09 16.31 5.94
CA LEU A 417 13.40 17.34 6.70
C LEU A 417 13.16 18.52 5.77
N VAL A 418 11.89 18.79 5.46
CA VAL A 418 11.52 19.84 4.52
C VAL A 418 10.92 21.01 5.28
N THR A 419 11.51 22.18 5.08
CA THR A 419 11.05 23.44 5.65
C THR A 419 10.36 24.27 4.58
N ASN A 420 9.21 24.85 4.90
CA ASN A 420 8.43 25.75 4.05
C ASN A 420 8.28 25.25 2.61
N ALA A 421 7.91 23.97 2.45
CA ALA A 421 7.57 23.42 1.15
C ALA A 421 6.38 24.18 0.55
N GLU A 422 6.54 24.71 -0.65
CA GLU A 422 5.44 25.38 -1.35
C GLU A 422 4.43 24.38 -1.89
N ARG A 423 4.90 23.31 -2.55
CA ARG A 423 4.07 22.28 -3.17
C ARG A 423 4.69 20.91 -3.00
N VAL A 424 3.86 19.98 -2.54
CA VAL A 424 4.18 18.56 -2.50
C VAL A 424 3.04 17.84 -3.18
N ARG A 425 3.34 17.02 -4.18
CA ARG A 425 2.32 16.31 -4.95
C ARG A 425 2.56 14.82 -4.93
N ASP A 426 1.50 14.05 -4.99
CA ASP A 426 1.61 12.61 -5.17
C ASP A 426 1.85 12.24 -6.64
N TRP A 427 1.89 10.94 -6.92
CA TRP A 427 2.13 10.39 -8.25
C TRP A 427 0.93 10.54 -9.20
N LEU A 428 -0.25 10.84 -8.65
CA LEU A 428 -1.45 11.17 -9.41
C LEU A 428 -1.48 12.64 -9.84
N GLY A 429 -0.63 13.46 -9.21
CA GLY A 429 -0.56 14.91 -9.41
C GLY A 429 -1.45 15.70 -8.45
N GLU A 430 -1.98 15.05 -7.41
CA GLU A 430 -2.77 15.68 -6.36
C GLU A 430 -1.86 16.39 -5.34
N GLU A 431 -2.30 17.53 -4.82
CA GLU A 431 -1.55 18.27 -3.79
C GLU A 431 -1.70 17.57 -2.44
N ILE A 432 -0.57 17.21 -1.83
CA ILE A 432 -0.48 16.72 -0.47
C ILE A 432 -0.48 17.93 0.47
N PRO A 433 -1.36 18.00 1.49
CA PRO A 433 -1.35 19.09 2.45
C PRO A 433 0.01 19.25 3.13
N VAL A 434 0.63 20.44 3.00
CA VAL A 434 1.98 20.73 3.51
C VAL A 434 1.96 21.52 4.82
N ILE A 435 2.59 20.98 5.86
CA ILE A 435 2.94 21.72 7.08
C ILE A 435 4.30 22.41 6.90
N PRO A 436 4.57 23.54 7.59
CA PRO A 436 5.79 24.32 7.37
C PRO A 436 7.08 23.58 7.77
N GLN A 437 7.01 22.57 8.64
CA GLN A 437 8.11 21.64 8.87
C GLN A 437 7.57 20.22 8.75
N LEU A 438 8.00 19.47 7.73
CA LEU A 438 7.59 18.07 7.55
C LEU A 438 8.81 17.14 7.43
N ALA A 439 8.59 15.84 7.63
CA ALA A 439 9.61 14.81 7.51
C ALA A 439 9.16 13.78 6.47
N LEU A 440 9.88 13.66 5.35
CA LEU A 440 9.63 12.68 4.30
C LEU A 440 10.45 11.41 4.55
N CYS A 441 9.81 10.25 4.33
CA CYS A 441 10.45 8.96 4.49
C CYS A 441 11.60 8.79 3.48
N ARG A 442 12.79 8.49 3.99
CA ARG A 442 13.99 8.21 3.18
C ARG A 442 14.37 6.73 3.17
N CYS A 443 13.92 6.00 4.18
CA CYS A 443 14.35 4.62 4.45
C CYS A 443 13.47 3.54 3.80
N GLY A 444 12.37 3.91 3.14
CA GLY A 444 11.39 2.96 2.59
C GLY A 444 10.58 2.18 3.63
N GLY A 445 10.78 2.42 4.94
CA GLY A 445 10.18 1.63 6.01
C GLY A 445 9.03 2.27 6.78
N SER A 446 8.68 3.53 6.52
CA SER A 446 7.55 4.20 7.20
C SER A 446 6.21 3.55 6.83
N GLU A 447 5.24 3.50 7.73
CA GLU A 447 3.90 3.01 7.38
C GLU A 447 2.97 4.10 6.84
N ILE A 448 3.26 5.37 7.16
CA ILE A 448 2.51 6.55 6.73
C ILE A 448 3.19 7.30 5.58
N LYS A 449 3.85 6.56 4.68
CA LYS A 449 4.53 7.17 3.53
C LYS A 449 3.54 8.03 2.72
N PRO A 450 3.99 9.19 2.18
CA PRO A 450 5.38 9.64 2.08
C PRO A 450 5.96 10.26 3.38
N MET A 451 5.18 10.40 4.44
CA MET A 451 5.67 10.94 5.71
C MET A 451 6.57 9.94 6.45
N CYS A 452 7.45 10.46 7.30
CA CYS A 452 8.29 9.66 8.17
C CYS A 452 7.63 9.49 9.54
N ASP A 453 7.68 8.27 10.05
CA ASP A 453 7.16 7.84 11.35
C ASP A 453 8.27 7.37 12.31
N GLY A 454 9.53 7.66 11.97
CA GLY A 454 10.70 7.24 12.73
C GLY A 454 11.19 5.81 12.45
N ALA A 455 10.59 5.05 11.52
CA ALA A 455 11.00 3.67 11.22
C ALA A 455 12.49 3.53 10.86
N CYS A 456 13.12 4.58 10.32
CA CYS A 456 14.56 4.64 10.04
C CYS A 456 15.44 4.40 11.27
N ALA A 457 14.95 4.68 12.48
CA ALA A 457 15.70 4.49 13.73
C ALA A 457 15.84 3.00 14.11
N SER A 458 14.97 2.13 13.59
CA SER A 458 14.91 0.71 13.98
C SER A 458 15.02 -0.28 12.80
N ASN A 459 14.91 0.18 11.54
CA ASN A 459 14.94 -0.70 10.37
C ASN A 459 16.34 -0.91 9.76
N GLY A 460 17.40 -0.44 10.42
CA GLY A 460 18.78 -0.60 9.96
C GLY A 460 19.19 0.32 8.81
N PHE A 461 18.40 1.35 8.50
CA PHE A 461 18.70 2.29 7.42
C PHE A 461 20.06 2.98 7.60
N SER A 462 20.82 3.03 6.51
CA SER A 462 22.07 3.79 6.43
C SER A 462 22.03 4.76 5.26
N ASP A 463 22.43 6.00 5.52
CA ASP A 463 22.56 7.06 4.53
C ASP A 463 23.88 7.02 3.73
N ARG A 464 24.77 6.09 4.06
CA ARG A 464 26.07 5.92 3.39
C ARG A 464 25.90 5.57 1.92
N ARG A 465 26.77 6.16 1.10
CA ARG A 465 26.92 5.81 -0.32
C ARG A 465 27.65 4.48 -0.45
N ASP A 466 27.23 3.67 -1.41
CA ASP A 466 27.92 2.43 -1.75
C ASP A 466 29.29 2.76 -2.38
N PRO A 467 30.40 2.16 -1.91
CA PRO A 467 31.70 2.28 -2.55
C PRO A 467 31.72 1.83 -4.02
N LYS A 468 30.86 0.87 -4.40
CA LYS A 468 30.72 0.32 -5.75
C LYS A 468 29.71 1.05 -6.62
N ARG A 469 29.17 2.20 -6.17
CA ARG A 469 28.25 3.00 -6.99
C ARG A 469 28.91 3.42 -8.31
N VAL A 470 28.09 3.74 -9.31
CA VAL A 470 28.56 4.37 -10.54
C VAL A 470 29.35 5.65 -10.20
N PRO A 471 30.59 5.79 -10.71
CA PRO A 471 31.44 6.93 -10.37
C PRO A 471 30.85 8.25 -10.89
N ASP A 472 31.17 9.33 -10.19
CA ASP A 472 30.95 10.69 -10.67
C ASP A 472 31.90 10.94 -11.84
N LYS A 473 31.37 10.82 -13.06
CA LYS A 473 32.11 11.02 -14.30
C LYS A 473 31.17 11.59 -15.34
N ARG A 474 31.53 12.75 -15.88
CA ARG A 474 30.82 13.39 -16.98
C ARG A 474 31.37 12.91 -18.32
N ASP A 475 30.53 12.24 -19.10
CA ASP A 475 30.80 11.86 -20.48
C ASP A 475 30.22 12.92 -21.45
N SER A 476 30.88 13.11 -22.59
CA SER A 476 30.52 14.10 -23.62
C SER A 476 30.34 13.43 -24.97
N TYR A 477 29.26 13.76 -25.67
CA TYR A 477 28.88 13.20 -26.96
C TYR A 477 28.68 14.34 -27.96
N GLU A 478 29.66 14.53 -28.83
CA GLU A 478 29.70 15.63 -29.80
C GLU A 478 28.81 15.33 -31.02
N GLY A 479 27.90 16.26 -31.33
CA GLY A 479 27.15 16.31 -32.58
C GLY A 479 27.59 17.49 -33.46
N VAL A 480 26.82 17.77 -34.52
CA VAL A 480 27.15 18.86 -35.47
C VAL A 480 26.95 20.25 -34.84
N GLU A 481 25.78 20.51 -34.25
CA GLU A 481 25.45 21.81 -33.61
C GLU A 481 25.25 21.67 -32.08
N LEU A 482 25.00 20.44 -31.62
CA LEU A 482 24.62 20.12 -30.25
C LEU A 482 25.55 19.06 -29.67
N THR A 483 26.07 19.30 -28.47
CA THR A 483 26.80 18.31 -27.66
C THR A 483 25.94 17.90 -26.49
N VAL A 484 25.77 16.59 -26.28
CA VAL A 484 25.06 16.05 -25.11
C VAL A 484 26.06 15.64 -24.05
N PHE A 485 25.77 15.95 -22.79
CA PHE A 485 26.57 15.54 -21.63
C PHE A 485 25.76 14.60 -20.76
N ASP A 486 26.38 13.52 -20.27
CA ASP A 486 25.77 12.56 -19.33
C ASP A 486 26.68 12.39 -18.12
N ASN A 487 26.12 12.45 -16.92
CA ASN A 487 26.78 11.94 -15.73
C ASN A 487 25.99 10.74 -15.19
N ARG A 488 26.40 9.55 -15.62
CA ARG A 488 25.72 8.29 -15.27
C ARG A 488 25.65 8.06 -13.76
N GLY A 489 26.59 8.61 -12.99
CA GLY A 489 26.60 8.55 -11.52
C GLY A 489 25.35 9.16 -10.87
N MET A 490 24.64 10.07 -11.56
CA MET A 490 23.40 10.71 -11.12
C MET A 490 22.16 10.21 -11.81
N CYS A 491 22.27 9.24 -12.73
CA CYS A 491 21.10 8.71 -13.42
C CYS A 491 20.21 7.94 -12.45
N GLN A 492 18.92 8.30 -12.40
CA GLN A 492 17.94 7.53 -11.62
C GLN A 492 17.36 6.33 -12.39
N HIS A 493 17.82 6.09 -13.63
CA HIS A 493 17.35 5.03 -14.52
C HIS A 493 15.84 5.07 -14.78
N SER A 494 15.29 6.26 -15.04
CA SER A 494 13.85 6.44 -15.25
C SER A 494 13.32 6.08 -16.64
N GLY A 495 14.17 5.72 -17.61
CA GLY A 495 13.74 5.41 -18.98
C GLY A 495 13.33 6.61 -19.84
N PHE A 496 12.95 7.76 -19.27
CA PHE A 496 12.44 8.91 -20.03
C PHE A 496 13.20 9.30 -21.31
N CYS A 497 14.54 9.28 -21.30
CA CYS A 497 15.32 9.62 -22.48
C CYS A 497 15.30 8.50 -23.53
N THR A 498 15.49 7.24 -23.10
CA THR A 498 15.50 6.06 -23.97
C THR A 498 14.12 5.75 -24.54
N ASP A 499 13.06 5.91 -23.74
CA ASP A 499 11.69 5.60 -24.16
C ASP A 499 11.17 6.66 -25.15
N ARG A 500 11.57 7.92 -24.95
CA ARG A 500 11.10 9.05 -25.75
C ARG A 500 11.86 9.21 -27.07
N LEU A 501 13.16 8.96 -27.08
CA LEU A 501 14.02 9.23 -28.22
C LEU A 501 15.08 8.13 -28.38
N ASN A 502 14.60 6.90 -28.60
CA ASN A 502 15.43 5.70 -28.73
C ASN A 502 16.40 5.72 -29.94
N THR A 503 16.23 6.66 -30.87
CA THR A 503 17.16 6.90 -31.98
C THR A 503 18.39 7.69 -31.54
N VAL A 504 18.32 8.41 -30.41
CA VAL A 504 19.42 9.18 -29.83
C VAL A 504 19.95 8.53 -28.56
N PHE A 505 19.08 8.03 -27.67
CA PHE A 505 19.47 7.43 -26.39
C PHE A 505 19.24 5.92 -26.42
N HIS A 506 20.30 5.14 -26.20
CA HIS A 506 20.28 3.69 -26.38
C HIS A 506 20.58 2.96 -25.07
N THR A 507 20.04 1.75 -24.91
CA THR A 507 20.39 0.85 -23.80
C THR A 507 21.61 -0.02 -24.10
N GLU A 508 21.94 -0.18 -25.38
CA GLU A 508 23.05 -0.99 -25.87
C GLU A 508 24.00 -0.14 -26.74
N GLY A 509 25.30 -0.44 -26.69
CA GLY A 509 26.31 0.30 -27.45
C GLY A 509 26.62 1.68 -26.86
N ALA A 510 26.92 2.65 -27.72
CA ALA A 510 27.14 4.04 -27.29
C ALA A 510 25.82 4.61 -26.77
N PHE A 511 25.83 5.14 -25.54
CA PHE A 511 24.59 5.60 -24.91
C PHE A 511 23.89 6.74 -25.66
N VAL A 512 24.65 7.69 -26.22
CA VAL A 512 24.10 8.81 -26.99
C VAL A 512 24.65 8.83 -28.42
N THR A 513 23.75 8.96 -29.39
CA THR A 513 24.02 9.26 -30.79
C THR A 513 23.39 10.63 -31.15
N PRO A 514 24.13 11.74 -31.02
CA PRO A 514 23.55 13.09 -31.19
C PRO A 514 22.92 13.37 -32.55
N SER A 515 23.33 12.65 -33.60
CA SER A 515 22.77 12.76 -34.97
C SER A 515 21.48 11.96 -35.18
N GLY A 516 20.98 11.24 -34.17
CA GLY A 516 19.83 10.36 -34.28
C GLY A 516 18.45 11.05 -34.20
N GLY A 517 18.39 12.36 -33.97
CA GLY A 517 17.12 13.08 -33.78
C GLY A 517 17.24 14.57 -34.03
N ARG A 518 16.12 15.28 -34.07
CA ARG A 518 16.12 16.72 -34.25
C ARG A 518 16.60 17.43 -32.98
N MET A 519 17.26 18.58 -33.15
CA MET A 519 17.82 19.35 -32.04
C MET A 519 16.78 19.69 -30.96
N ASP A 520 15.57 20.08 -31.36
CA ASP A 520 14.49 20.43 -30.43
C ASP A 520 13.99 19.22 -29.61
N GLU A 521 13.98 18.03 -30.20
CA GLU A 521 13.61 16.78 -29.52
C GLU A 521 14.68 16.35 -28.51
N ILE A 522 15.96 16.47 -28.87
CA ILE A 522 17.07 16.16 -27.97
C ILE A 522 17.09 17.12 -26.78
N ILE A 523 16.93 18.42 -27.02
CA ILE A 523 16.87 19.43 -25.96
C ILE A 523 15.74 19.13 -24.98
N ARG A 524 14.55 18.76 -25.47
CA ARG A 524 13.42 18.36 -24.63
C ARG A 524 13.72 17.11 -23.81
N ALA A 525 14.27 16.06 -24.44
CA ALA A 525 14.63 14.83 -23.73
C ALA A 525 15.67 15.07 -22.62
N VAL A 526 16.64 15.96 -22.87
CA VAL A 526 17.64 16.36 -21.86
C VAL A 526 17.01 17.19 -20.73
N ARG A 527 16.17 18.19 -21.05
CA ARG A 527 15.47 19.03 -20.06
C ARG A 527 14.50 18.24 -19.17
N ASP A 528 13.93 17.18 -19.72
CA ASP A 528 12.99 16.31 -19.01
C ASP A 528 13.71 15.22 -18.21
N CYS A 529 15.06 15.18 -18.21
CA CYS A 529 15.84 14.25 -17.40
C CYS A 529 15.59 14.51 -15.90
N PRO A 530 14.80 13.67 -15.21
CA PRO A 530 14.31 14.00 -13.86
C PRO A 530 15.39 14.04 -12.78
N SER A 531 16.49 13.31 -12.97
CA SER A 531 17.61 13.33 -12.02
C SER A 531 18.62 14.44 -12.29
N GLY A 532 18.47 15.18 -13.40
CA GLY A 532 19.41 16.19 -13.83
C GLY A 532 20.76 15.65 -14.29
N ALA A 533 20.83 14.36 -14.66
CA ALA A 533 22.05 13.70 -15.11
C ALA A 533 22.48 14.13 -16.52
N LEU A 534 21.54 14.60 -17.34
CA LEU A 534 21.79 15.06 -18.71
C LEU A 534 21.91 16.58 -18.77
N SER A 535 22.77 17.07 -19.64
CA SER A 535 22.79 18.48 -20.07
C SER A 535 23.21 18.59 -21.53
N PHE A 536 23.18 19.80 -22.09
CA PHE A 536 23.63 20.02 -23.47
C PHE A 536 24.40 21.33 -23.64
N GLY A 537 25.21 21.37 -24.68
CA GLY A 537 25.87 22.57 -25.17
C GLY A 537 25.52 22.82 -26.63
N VAL A 538 25.44 24.10 -27.00
CA VAL A 538 25.17 24.55 -28.37
C VAL A 538 26.40 25.29 -28.86
N ASN A 539 26.93 24.92 -30.03
CA ASN A 539 28.13 25.54 -30.60
C ASN A 539 29.32 25.62 -29.62
N GLY A 540 29.55 24.55 -28.85
CA GLY A 540 30.63 24.46 -27.86
C GLY A 540 30.40 25.22 -26.55
N VAL A 541 29.26 25.90 -26.37
CA VAL A 541 28.91 26.59 -25.12
C VAL A 541 27.83 25.81 -24.38
N GLU A 542 28.11 25.45 -23.13
CA GLU A 542 27.13 24.74 -22.29
C GLU A 542 25.91 25.63 -22.00
N ALA A 543 24.72 25.14 -22.38
CA ALA A 543 23.47 25.88 -22.25
C ALA A 543 22.76 25.57 -20.92
N ARG A 544 23.49 25.67 -19.80
CA ARG A 544 22.99 25.24 -18.48
C ARG A 544 21.70 25.93 -18.07
N GLY A 545 21.60 27.25 -18.27
CA GLY A 545 20.38 27.99 -17.97
C GLY A 545 19.15 27.44 -18.70
N GLN A 546 19.32 26.98 -19.94
CA GLN A 546 18.23 26.35 -20.69
C GLN A 546 17.85 24.97 -20.18
N VAL A 547 18.80 24.18 -19.68
CA VAL A 547 18.53 22.86 -19.07
C VAL A 547 17.74 23.02 -17.77
N ASP A 548 18.11 24.04 -16.99
CA ASP A 548 17.51 24.37 -15.69
C ASP A 548 16.27 25.29 -15.83
N TRP A 549 15.65 25.28 -17.00
CA TRP A 549 14.42 26.03 -17.31
C TRP A 549 14.50 27.53 -17.00
N GLU A 550 15.68 28.13 -17.09
CA GLU A 550 15.95 29.53 -16.73
C GLU A 550 15.43 29.89 -15.33
N HIS A 551 15.38 28.90 -14.43
CA HIS A 551 14.79 29.00 -13.10
C HIS A 551 13.31 29.43 -13.07
N SER A 552 12.57 29.18 -14.15
CA SER A 552 11.14 29.51 -14.27
C SER A 552 10.20 28.47 -13.64
N ARG A 553 10.68 27.26 -13.34
CA ARG A 553 9.87 26.24 -12.66
C ARG A 553 9.72 26.57 -11.19
N GLU A 554 8.49 26.42 -10.70
CA GLU A 554 8.16 26.66 -9.30
C GLU A 554 8.76 25.56 -8.40
N PRO A 555 9.16 25.88 -7.16
CA PRO A 555 9.60 24.90 -6.18
C PRO A 555 8.54 23.83 -5.91
N ALA A 556 8.85 22.57 -6.22
CA ALA A 556 7.92 21.47 -5.98
C ALA A 556 8.64 20.15 -5.68
N ILE A 557 7.97 19.31 -4.87
CA ILE A 557 8.36 17.94 -4.55
C ILE A 557 7.28 16.99 -5.08
N GLU A 558 7.62 16.17 -6.06
CA GLU A 558 6.74 15.10 -6.57
C GLU A 558 7.12 13.77 -5.92
N VAL A 559 6.14 13.10 -5.33
CA VAL A 559 6.25 11.73 -4.81
C VAL A 559 5.89 10.78 -5.95
N THR A 560 6.88 10.20 -6.63
CA THR A 560 6.60 9.33 -7.79
C THR A 560 6.16 7.94 -7.35
N LYS A 561 5.27 7.29 -8.12
CA LYS A 561 4.77 5.94 -7.84
C LYS A 561 5.92 4.95 -7.74
N ASP A 562 6.00 4.20 -6.63
CA ASP A 562 7.01 3.14 -6.43
C ASP A 562 8.47 3.62 -6.59
N GLY A 563 8.69 4.94 -6.51
CA GLY A 563 9.92 5.56 -6.96
C GLY A 563 10.43 6.68 -6.06
N PRO A 564 11.40 7.48 -6.53
CA PRO A 564 12.02 8.56 -5.79
C PRO A 564 11.12 9.79 -5.59
N TYR A 565 11.56 10.72 -4.75
CA TYR A 565 11.05 12.09 -4.82
C TYR A 565 11.74 12.84 -5.96
N ARG A 566 10.98 13.54 -6.79
CA ARG A 566 11.54 14.44 -7.82
C ARG A 566 11.38 15.88 -7.36
N ILE A 567 12.49 16.60 -7.33
CA ILE A 567 12.56 17.96 -6.86
C ILE A 567 12.77 18.88 -8.05
N THR A 568 12.04 19.99 -8.11
CA THR A 568 12.14 21.03 -9.14
C THR A 568 12.12 22.41 -8.51
N GLY A 569 12.44 23.45 -9.29
CA GLY A 569 12.41 24.85 -8.85
C GLY A 569 13.55 25.25 -7.90
N GLY A 570 14.65 24.49 -7.89
CA GLY A 570 15.88 24.91 -7.21
C GLY A 570 15.84 24.83 -5.68
N ILE A 571 14.97 23.98 -5.10
CA ILE A 571 14.92 23.76 -3.66
C ILE A 571 16.31 23.32 -3.16
N ARG A 572 16.85 24.05 -2.18
CA ARG A 572 18.18 23.82 -1.61
C ARG A 572 18.23 22.46 -0.90
N LEU A 573 19.27 21.68 -1.16
CA LEU A 573 19.54 20.40 -0.51
C LEU A 573 20.77 20.51 0.41
N THR A 574 20.59 20.29 1.71
CA THR A 574 21.69 20.33 2.69
C THR A 574 21.85 18.99 3.42
N ASP A 575 23.04 18.75 3.96
CA ASP A 575 23.33 17.62 4.84
C ASP A 575 22.94 17.93 6.30
N GLN A 576 23.23 17.00 7.22
CA GLN A 576 22.91 17.16 8.64
C GLN A 576 23.65 18.32 9.33
N HIS A 577 24.71 18.86 8.71
CA HIS A 577 25.49 19.98 9.20
C HIS A 577 25.04 21.32 8.59
N GLY A 578 24.02 21.31 7.72
CA GLY A 578 23.52 22.51 7.03
C GLY A 578 24.35 22.90 5.80
N GLU A 579 25.33 22.08 5.42
CA GLU A 579 26.18 22.29 4.26
C GLU A 579 25.49 21.80 2.99
N VAL A 580 25.73 22.47 1.86
CA VAL A 580 25.11 22.09 0.58
C VAL A 580 25.62 20.73 0.13
N VAL A 581 24.72 19.80 -0.15
CA VAL A 581 25.09 18.47 -0.65
C VAL A 581 25.72 18.61 -2.03
N LYS A 582 26.99 18.19 -2.15
CA LYS A 582 27.69 18.15 -3.44
C LYS A 582 26.99 17.20 -4.41
N ARG A 583 26.60 17.75 -5.57
CA ARG A 583 26.08 17.00 -6.73
C ARG A 583 27.23 16.55 -7.64
N ALA A 584 26.96 15.56 -8.48
CA ALA A 584 27.93 15.09 -9.45
C ALA A 584 28.22 16.17 -10.51
N GLU A 585 29.39 16.10 -11.14
CA GLU A 585 29.82 17.10 -12.11
C GLU A 585 28.80 17.26 -13.25
N GLY A 586 28.44 18.50 -13.57
CA GLY A 586 27.50 18.79 -14.66
C GLY A 586 26.05 18.37 -14.39
N SER A 587 25.69 18.01 -13.16
CA SER A 587 24.29 17.75 -12.81
C SER A 587 23.51 19.06 -12.65
N SER A 588 22.21 19.04 -12.93
CA SER A 588 21.33 20.19 -12.69
C SER A 588 21.40 20.66 -11.24
N LEU A 589 21.31 21.98 -11.02
CA LEU A 589 21.10 22.58 -9.68
C LEU A 589 19.61 22.83 -9.40
N GLU A 590 18.80 22.98 -10.45
CA GLU A 590 17.37 23.29 -10.33
C GLU A 590 16.49 22.06 -10.09
N HIS A 591 16.83 20.89 -10.63
CA HIS A 591 16.09 19.64 -10.39
C HIS A 591 16.98 18.44 -10.09
N TYR A 592 16.45 17.48 -9.32
CA TYR A 592 17.16 16.29 -8.88
C TYR A 592 16.18 15.25 -8.31
N ALA A 593 16.65 14.00 -8.16
CA ALA A 593 15.86 12.91 -7.62
C ALA A 593 16.44 12.34 -6.32
N LEU A 594 15.62 12.25 -5.27
CA LEU A 594 15.99 11.76 -3.95
C LEU A 594 15.47 10.33 -3.71
N CYS A 595 16.30 9.47 -3.13
CA CYS A 595 15.94 8.10 -2.81
C CYS A 595 14.87 8.03 -1.72
N ARG A 596 13.73 7.41 -2.03
CA ARG A 596 12.65 7.13 -1.08
C ARG A 596 12.67 5.69 -0.54
N CYS A 597 13.21 4.75 -1.32
CA CYS A 597 13.15 3.32 -1.01
C CYS A 597 14.17 2.85 0.04
N GLY A 598 15.15 3.66 0.43
CA GLY A 598 16.21 3.27 1.39
C GLY A 598 17.38 2.46 0.80
N HIS A 599 17.29 1.97 -0.44
CA HIS A 599 18.29 1.06 -1.03
C HIS A 599 19.18 1.66 -2.13
N SER A 600 19.09 2.97 -2.41
CA SER A 600 19.97 3.61 -3.42
C SER A 600 21.46 3.41 -3.11
N GLN A 601 22.27 3.18 -4.15
CA GLN A 601 23.73 3.12 -4.02
C GLN A 601 24.37 4.52 -3.92
N ASN A 602 23.67 5.57 -4.37
CA ASN A 602 24.20 6.95 -4.42
C ASN A 602 23.44 7.92 -3.51
N LYS A 603 23.05 7.48 -2.31
CA LYS A 603 22.29 8.31 -1.33
C LYS A 603 22.96 9.70 -1.11
N PRO A 604 22.17 10.78 -1.00
CA PRO A 604 20.71 10.83 -0.96
C PRO A 604 20.02 10.72 -2.33
N PHE A 605 20.77 10.65 -3.43
CA PHE A 605 20.20 10.59 -4.78
C PHE A 605 19.68 9.20 -5.12
N CYS A 606 18.69 9.13 -6.00
CA CYS A 606 18.18 7.85 -6.50
C CYS A 606 19.12 7.25 -7.55
N SER A 607 19.48 5.98 -7.39
CA SER A 607 20.29 5.22 -8.37
C SER A 607 19.47 4.18 -9.15
N GLY A 608 18.14 4.26 -9.13
CA GLY A 608 17.26 3.26 -9.77
C GLY A 608 17.06 1.96 -8.98
N MET A 609 17.72 1.76 -7.83
CA MET A 609 17.62 0.53 -7.03
C MET A 609 16.19 0.13 -6.62
N HIS A 610 15.25 1.08 -6.59
CA HIS A 610 13.85 0.82 -6.26
C HIS A 610 13.18 -0.19 -7.21
N TRP A 611 13.60 -0.26 -8.47
CA TRP A 611 13.13 -1.29 -9.41
C TRP A 611 13.61 -2.69 -9.03
N TYR A 612 14.89 -2.81 -8.66
CA TYR A 612 15.51 -4.11 -8.36
C TYR A 612 15.07 -4.70 -7.03
N ILE A 613 14.63 -3.86 -6.09
CA ILE A 613 14.09 -4.30 -4.80
C ILE A 613 12.55 -4.32 -4.77
N ASP A 614 11.92 -4.10 -5.92
CA ASP A 614 10.46 -4.01 -6.08
C ASP A 614 9.78 -3.12 -5.02
N PHE A 615 10.31 -1.92 -4.81
CA PHE A 615 9.77 -0.99 -3.82
C PHE A 615 8.34 -0.58 -4.18
N LYS A 616 7.38 -0.79 -3.27
CA LYS A 616 5.97 -0.41 -3.45
C LYS A 616 5.56 0.72 -2.50
N ASP A 617 5.04 1.81 -3.06
CA ASP A 617 4.50 2.95 -2.32
C ASP A 617 3.70 3.91 -3.24
N PRO A 618 2.37 4.04 -3.04
CA PRO A 618 1.58 3.57 -1.89
C PRO A 618 1.31 2.06 -1.90
N VAL A 619 1.20 1.48 -0.70
CA VAL A 619 0.69 0.10 -0.54
C VAL A 619 -0.79 0.12 -0.91
N ARG A 620 -1.16 -0.59 -1.97
CA ARG A 620 -2.56 -0.70 -2.39
C ARG A 620 -3.30 -1.63 -1.45
N ASP A 621 -4.51 -1.22 -1.05
CA ASP A 621 -5.48 -2.13 -0.47
C ASP A 621 -5.83 -3.21 -1.52
N SER A 622 -5.67 -4.48 -1.16
CA SER A 622 -5.93 -5.61 -2.04
C SER A 622 -7.40 -5.69 -2.48
N ASP A 623 -8.30 -5.09 -1.70
CA ASP A 623 -9.74 -5.20 -1.92
C ASP A 623 -10.29 -4.06 -2.79
N THR A 624 -9.46 -3.07 -3.16
CA THR A 624 -9.91 -1.89 -3.91
C THR A 624 -9.46 -1.94 -5.37
N THR A 625 -10.43 -1.97 -6.29
CA THR A 625 -10.15 -1.83 -7.73
C THR A 625 -9.74 -0.38 -8.04
N PRO A 626 -8.57 -0.13 -8.64
CA PRO A 626 -8.12 1.23 -8.97
C PRO A 626 -9.01 1.84 -10.06
N THR A 627 -9.18 3.15 -10.07
CA THR A 627 -9.81 3.87 -11.19
C THR A 627 -8.97 3.79 -12.47
N LEU A 628 -9.57 4.08 -13.62
CA LEU A 628 -8.82 4.19 -14.88
C LEU A 628 -7.75 5.29 -14.80
N PHE A 629 -8.02 6.38 -14.07
CA PHE A 629 -7.06 7.45 -13.84
C PHE A 629 -5.82 6.96 -13.06
N GLU A 630 -6.03 6.26 -11.95
CA GLU A 630 -4.95 5.68 -11.14
C GLU A 630 -4.18 4.61 -11.91
N TRP A 631 -4.87 3.78 -12.69
CA TRP A 631 -4.21 2.76 -13.50
C TRP A 631 -3.37 3.37 -14.62
N ALA A 632 -3.88 4.41 -15.29
CA ALA A 632 -3.18 5.13 -16.35
C ALA A 632 -1.86 5.79 -15.90
N GLY A 633 -1.65 5.98 -14.59
CA GLY A 633 -0.52 6.73 -14.05
C GLY A 633 -0.84 8.19 -13.74
N GLY A 634 -2.12 8.52 -13.56
CA GLY A 634 -2.58 9.83 -13.12
C GLY A 634 -2.42 10.97 -14.13
N LEU A 635 -2.54 12.20 -13.64
CA LEU A 635 -2.48 13.40 -14.47
C LEU A 635 -1.13 13.57 -15.20
N PRO A 636 0.04 13.24 -14.60
CA PRO A 636 1.31 13.30 -15.31
C PRO A 636 1.33 12.43 -16.57
N ALA A 637 0.79 11.20 -16.51
CA ALA A 637 0.73 10.31 -17.67
C ALA A 637 -0.20 10.83 -18.77
N LEU A 638 -1.39 11.30 -18.41
CA LEU A 638 -2.35 11.88 -19.35
C LEU A 638 -1.83 13.19 -19.97
N THR A 639 -1.06 13.98 -19.21
CA THR A 639 -0.42 15.20 -19.72
C THR A 639 0.67 14.87 -20.73
N ARG A 640 1.49 13.85 -20.49
CA ARG A 640 2.48 13.38 -21.49
C ARG A 640 1.79 12.93 -22.77
N MET A 641 0.76 12.09 -22.66
CA MET A 641 -0.02 11.62 -23.80
C MET A 641 -0.60 12.76 -24.63
N THR A 642 -1.26 13.72 -23.99
CA THR A 642 -1.90 14.84 -24.71
C THR A 642 -0.87 15.78 -25.32
N ARG A 643 0.30 15.99 -24.70
CA ARG A 643 1.40 16.75 -25.31
C ARG A 643 1.95 16.04 -26.54
N ILE A 644 2.23 14.74 -26.47
CA ILE A 644 2.65 13.95 -27.65
C ILE A 644 1.62 14.09 -28.77
N PHE A 645 0.33 13.98 -28.43
CA PHE A 645 -0.74 14.14 -29.40
C PHE A 645 -0.73 15.51 -30.08
N TYR A 646 -0.83 16.59 -29.29
CA TYR A 646 -1.03 17.95 -29.82
C TYR A 646 0.24 18.64 -30.30
N GLU A 647 1.41 18.26 -29.81
CA GLU A 647 2.68 18.94 -30.12
C GLU A 647 3.53 18.18 -31.14
N LYS A 648 3.32 16.86 -31.31
CA LYS A 648 4.04 16.02 -32.29
C LYS A 648 3.11 15.57 -33.43
N HIS A 649 2.06 14.82 -33.12
CA HIS A 649 1.24 14.17 -34.17
C HIS A 649 0.27 15.12 -34.89
N VAL A 650 -0.41 16.00 -34.16
CA VAL A 650 -1.39 16.94 -34.76
C VAL A 650 -0.77 17.90 -35.78
N PRO A 651 0.39 18.55 -35.52
CA PRO A 651 1.01 19.46 -36.48
C PRO A 651 1.49 18.79 -37.78
N GLU A 652 1.83 17.50 -37.72
CA GLU A 652 2.30 16.72 -38.87
C GLU A 652 1.15 16.13 -39.70
N ASP A 653 -0.07 16.12 -39.15
CA ASP A 653 -1.23 15.52 -39.79
C ASP A 653 -2.02 16.52 -40.67
N PRO A 654 -2.19 16.27 -41.98
CA PRO A 654 -2.82 17.23 -42.89
C PRO A 654 -4.33 17.43 -42.62
N LEU A 655 -5.00 16.47 -41.96
CA LEU A 655 -6.43 16.56 -41.66
C LEU A 655 -6.69 17.34 -40.37
N LEU A 656 -5.83 17.15 -39.36
CA LEU A 656 -6.00 17.75 -38.04
C LEU A 656 -5.25 19.07 -37.85
N ALA A 657 -4.09 19.27 -38.49
CA ALA A 657 -3.30 20.49 -38.31
C ALA A 657 -4.11 21.80 -38.53
N PRO A 658 -4.97 21.92 -39.58
CA PRO A 658 -5.78 23.13 -39.77
C PRO A 658 -6.79 23.38 -38.64
N LEU A 659 -7.31 22.32 -38.01
CA LEU A 659 -8.32 22.42 -36.95
C LEU A 659 -7.72 22.99 -35.65
N PHE A 660 -6.43 22.77 -35.42
CA PHE A 660 -5.72 23.16 -34.20
C PHE A 660 -4.68 24.27 -34.42
N ALA A 661 -4.63 24.89 -35.60
CA ALA A 661 -3.65 25.93 -35.92
C ALA A 661 -3.67 27.14 -34.96
N SER A 662 -4.84 27.47 -34.39
CA SER A 662 -5.02 28.55 -33.43
C SER A 662 -5.24 28.05 -31.99
N MET A 663 -4.84 26.82 -31.70
CA MET A 663 -4.95 26.21 -30.37
C MET A 663 -4.11 26.99 -29.35
N SER A 664 -4.64 27.14 -28.13
CA SER A 664 -3.88 27.74 -27.03
C SER A 664 -2.76 26.81 -26.56
N PRO A 665 -1.58 27.32 -26.16
CA PRO A 665 -0.46 26.47 -25.70
C PRO A 665 -0.78 25.58 -24.50
N ASP A 666 -1.78 25.92 -23.69
CA ASP A 666 -2.20 25.14 -22.52
C ASP A 666 -3.27 24.08 -22.83
N HIS A 667 -3.74 23.99 -24.08
CA HIS A 667 -4.77 23.03 -24.50
C HIS A 667 -4.46 21.56 -24.17
N PRO A 668 -3.22 21.04 -24.32
CA PRO A 668 -2.92 19.66 -23.92
C PRO A 668 -3.22 19.39 -22.44
N VAL A 669 -2.85 20.33 -21.57
CA VAL A 669 -3.09 20.23 -20.11
C VAL A 669 -4.59 20.27 -19.80
N ARG A 670 -5.37 21.09 -20.53
CA ARG A 670 -6.83 21.13 -20.39
C ARG A 670 -7.46 19.78 -20.73
N VAL A 671 -7.06 19.17 -21.84
CA VAL A 671 -7.58 17.86 -22.27
C VAL A 671 -7.14 16.75 -21.29
N ALA A 672 -5.92 16.79 -20.77
CA ALA A 672 -5.47 15.84 -19.76
C ALA A 672 -6.30 15.91 -18.47
N ARG A 673 -6.64 17.13 -18.02
CA ARG A 673 -7.53 17.32 -16.86
C ARG A 673 -8.96 16.84 -17.12
N TRP A 674 -9.48 17.08 -18.33
CA TRP A 674 -10.79 16.55 -18.74
C TRP A 674 -10.79 15.02 -18.66
N LEU A 675 -9.83 14.36 -19.32
CA LEU A 675 -9.71 12.90 -19.28
C LEU A 675 -9.49 12.37 -17.87
N GLY A 676 -8.68 13.07 -17.07
CA GLY A 676 -8.42 12.70 -15.69
C GLY A 676 -9.69 12.66 -14.84
N GLU A 677 -10.49 13.73 -14.89
CA GLU A 677 -11.76 13.81 -14.15
C GLU A 677 -12.76 12.74 -14.63
N VAL A 678 -12.83 12.49 -15.94
CA VAL A 678 -13.72 11.46 -16.50
C VAL A 678 -13.34 10.04 -16.07
N PHE A 679 -12.04 9.76 -15.95
CA PHE A 679 -11.52 8.45 -15.55
C PHE A 679 -11.48 8.22 -14.04
N GLY A 680 -12.18 9.05 -13.25
CA GLY A 680 -12.29 8.92 -11.80
C GLY A 680 -11.22 9.69 -11.01
N GLY A 681 -10.49 10.60 -11.66
CA GLY A 681 -9.54 11.50 -11.02
C GLY A 681 -10.19 12.77 -10.43
N PRO A 682 -9.37 13.69 -9.88
CA PRO A 682 -9.85 14.90 -9.21
C PRO A 682 -10.56 15.87 -10.17
N LYS A 683 -11.42 16.74 -9.63
CA LYS A 683 -12.29 17.69 -10.36
C LYS A 683 -11.57 18.92 -10.94
N LEU A 684 -10.33 18.72 -11.39
CA LEU A 684 -9.45 19.79 -11.84
C LEU A 684 -9.97 20.50 -13.09
N TYR A 685 -10.71 19.81 -13.97
CA TYR A 685 -11.25 20.44 -15.16
C TYR A 685 -12.47 21.28 -14.81
N SER A 686 -13.42 20.70 -14.07
CA SER A 686 -14.65 21.38 -13.69
C SER A 686 -14.40 22.62 -12.85
N GLU A 687 -13.52 22.52 -11.85
CA GLU A 687 -13.20 23.64 -10.97
C GLU A 687 -12.44 24.78 -11.67
N THR A 688 -11.58 24.45 -12.64
CA THR A 688 -10.77 25.47 -13.33
C THR A 688 -11.47 26.06 -14.55
N TYR A 689 -12.20 25.24 -15.31
CA TYR A 689 -12.67 25.60 -16.65
C TYR A 689 -14.20 25.59 -16.80
N GLY A 690 -14.97 25.12 -15.82
CA GLY A 690 -16.44 25.15 -15.86
C GLY A 690 -17.10 23.88 -16.43
N GLY A 691 -16.39 22.76 -16.46
CA GLY A 691 -16.99 21.44 -16.66
C GLY A 691 -17.57 21.19 -18.05
N TYR A 692 -18.60 20.36 -18.13
CA TYR A 692 -19.18 19.88 -19.39
C TYR A 692 -19.64 21.01 -20.33
N ASP A 693 -20.32 22.03 -19.80
CA ASP A 693 -20.81 23.18 -20.58
C ASP A 693 -19.66 23.90 -21.30
N ARG A 694 -18.53 24.06 -20.61
CA ARG A 694 -17.33 24.61 -21.24
C ARG A 694 -16.82 23.70 -22.34
N MET A 695 -16.70 22.41 -22.11
CA MET A 695 -16.18 21.46 -23.10
C MET A 695 -17.02 21.49 -24.38
N ILE A 696 -18.35 21.43 -24.27
CA ILE A 696 -19.25 21.47 -25.43
C ILE A 696 -19.18 22.80 -26.16
N SER A 697 -19.08 23.94 -25.45
CA SER A 697 -18.94 25.25 -26.10
C SER A 697 -17.73 25.33 -27.05
N GLN A 698 -16.68 24.52 -26.80
CA GLN A 698 -15.49 24.46 -27.65
C GLN A 698 -15.66 23.56 -28.87
N HIS A 699 -16.78 22.88 -29.04
CA HIS A 699 -17.06 21.95 -30.14
C HIS A 699 -18.18 22.42 -31.07
N LEU A 700 -19.03 23.35 -30.63
CA LEU A 700 -20.13 23.92 -31.43
C LEU A 700 -19.62 24.58 -32.73
N ASP A 701 -20.43 24.46 -33.79
CA ASP A 701 -20.22 25.10 -35.10
C ASP A 701 -18.89 24.78 -35.80
N LYS A 702 -18.22 23.69 -35.40
CA LYS A 702 -16.93 23.27 -36.01
C LYS A 702 -17.09 22.40 -37.25
N SER A 703 -18.30 21.91 -37.57
CA SER A 703 -18.59 21.05 -38.72
C SER A 703 -17.55 19.93 -38.87
N LEU A 704 -17.30 19.19 -37.78
CA LEU A 704 -16.37 18.07 -37.80
C LEU A 704 -16.88 16.99 -38.75
N THR A 705 -15.96 16.32 -39.44
CA THR A 705 -16.27 15.20 -40.34
C THR A 705 -15.92 13.88 -39.66
N GLU A 706 -16.54 12.80 -40.11
CA GLU A 706 -16.23 11.45 -39.61
C GLU A 706 -14.77 11.06 -39.87
N GLU A 707 -14.21 11.49 -41.00
CA GLU A 707 -12.79 11.27 -41.34
C GLU A 707 -11.85 11.95 -40.33
N ARG A 708 -12.12 13.22 -39.99
CA ARG A 708 -11.35 13.95 -38.96
C ARG A 708 -11.51 13.31 -37.58
N ARG A 709 -12.71 12.84 -37.22
CA ARG A 709 -12.97 12.15 -35.95
C ARG A 709 -12.17 10.85 -35.86
N ALA A 710 -12.26 9.99 -36.88
CA ALA A 710 -11.56 8.72 -36.92
C ALA A 710 -10.04 8.92 -36.83
N ARG A 711 -9.49 9.92 -37.54
CA ARG A 711 -8.08 10.25 -37.50
C ARG A 711 -7.64 10.77 -36.12
N TRP A 712 -8.46 11.59 -35.48
CA TRP A 712 -8.21 12.05 -34.11
C TRP A 712 -8.14 10.89 -33.11
N VAL A 713 -9.07 9.93 -33.20
CA VAL A 713 -9.08 8.72 -32.35
C VAL A 713 -7.83 7.87 -32.57
N GLU A 714 -7.44 7.65 -33.82
CA GLU A 714 -6.24 6.88 -34.15
C GLU A 714 -4.98 7.49 -33.52
N LEU A 715 -4.76 8.79 -33.73
CA LEU A 715 -3.56 9.48 -33.29
C LEU A 715 -3.51 9.65 -31.76
N ILE A 716 -4.63 9.84 -31.07
CA ILE A 716 -4.62 9.92 -29.60
C ILE A 716 -4.34 8.56 -28.96
N CYS A 717 -4.85 7.46 -29.55
CA CYS A 717 -4.49 6.10 -29.12
C CYS A 717 -3.02 5.78 -29.41
N LEU A 718 -2.46 6.24 -30.53
CA LEU A 718 -1.02 6.13 -30.79
C LEU A 718 -0.21 6.89 -29.72
N SER A 719 -0.62 8.11 -29.41
CA SER A 719 0.03 8.95 -28.40
C SER A 719 -0.03 8.34 -26.99
N ALA A 720 -1.11 7.62 -26.66
CA ALA A 720 -1.22 6.88 -25.40
C ALA A 720 -0.11 5.82 -25.28
N ARG A 721 0.13 5.06 -26.35
CA ARG A 721 1.21 4.07 -26.38
C ARG A 721 2.59 4.70 -26.29
N GLU A 722 2.84 5.76 -27.05
CA GLU A 722 4.12 6.49 -27.00
C GLU A 722 4.38 7.16 -25.64
N ALA A 723 3.33 7.54 -24.92
CA ALA A 723 3.44 8.09 -23.57
C ALA A 723 3.68 7.04 -22.47
N GLY A 724 3.65 5.75 -22.84
CA GLY A 724 3.80 4.63 -21.91
C GLY A 724 2.58 4.39 -21.02
N LEU A 725 1.36 4.70 -21.49
CA LEU A 725 0.16 4.27 -20.78
C LEU A 725 0.08 2.72 -20.78
N PRO A 726 -0.60 2.11 -19.77
CA PRO A 726 -0.70 0.66 -19.65
C PRO A 726 -1.20 -0.01 -20.94
N SER A 727 -0.60 -1.16 -21.27
CA SER A 727 -0.89 -1.92 -22.49
C SER A 727 -1.71 -3.20 -22.25
N ASP A 728 -2.17 -3.42 -21.02
CA ASP A 728 -3.08 -4.51 -20.69
C ASP A 728 -4.42 -4.38 -21.44
N ALA A 729 -5.05 -5.52 -21.70
CA ALA A 729 -6.22 -5.59 -22.58
C ALA A 729 -7.41 -4.83 -21.99
N GLU A 730 -7.57 -4.93 -20.68
CA GLU A 730 -8.63 -4.32 -19.88
C GLU A 730 -8.56 -2.79 -19.97
N PHE A 731 -7.40 -2.20 -19.70
CA PHE A 731 -7.21 -0.75 -19.79
C PHE A 731 -7.37 -0.25 -21.23
N GLN A 732 -6.75 -0.92 -22.20
CA GLN A 732 -6.82 -0.51 -23.61
C GLN A 732 -8.26 -0.54 -24.14
N ALA A 733 -9.05 -1.56 -23.77
CA ALA A 733 -10.46 -1.66 -24.13
C ALA A 733 -11.28 -0.53 -23.51
N ALA A 734 -11.12 -0.27 -22.20
CA ALA A 734 -11.87 0.77 -21.49
C ALA A 734 -11.53 2.18 -22.00
N PHE A 735 -10.23 2.48 -22.15
CA PHE A 735 -9.73 3.75 -22.67
C PHE A 735 -10.24 4.01 -24.10
N ARG A 736 -10.04 3.06 -25.01
CA ARG A 736 -10.47 3.22 -26.42
C ARG A 736 -11.98 3.37 -26.54
N SER A 737 -12.75 2.64 -25.74
CA SER A 737 -14.21 2.74 -25.74
C SER A 737 -14.69 4.15 -25.40
N TYR A 738 -14.11 4.78 -24.37
CA TYR A 738 -14.41 6.16 -24.04
C TYR A 738 -14.00 7.14 -25.15
N ILE A 739 -12.79 7.00 -25.68
CA ILE A 739 -12.27 7.87 -26.74
C ILE A 739 -13.19 7.82 -27.98
N GLU A 740 -13.62 6.63 -28.37
CA GLU A 740 -14.61 6.43 -29.44
C GLU A 740 -15.96 7.08 -29.08
N TRP A 741 -16.49 6.79 -27.89
CA TRP A 741 -17.78 7.33 -27.43
C TRP A 741 -17.79 8.87 -27.37
N GLY A 742 -16.80 9.48 -26.72
CA GLY A 742 -16.68 10.93 -26.55
C GLY A 742 -16.43 11.65 -27.87
N SER A 743 -15.64 11.07 -28.77
CA SER A 743 -15.39 11.67 -30.10
C SER A 743 -16.66 11.76 -30.95
N ARG A 744 -17.61 10.81 -30.81
CA ARG A 744 -18.91 10.86 -31.49
C ARG A 744 -19.80 11.96 -30.94
N ILE A 745 -19.75 12.22 -29.64
CA ILE A 745 -20.45 13.36 -29.02
C ILE A 745 -19.90 14.68 -29.55
N ALA A 746 -18.58 14.81 -29.66
CA ALA A 746 -17.95 16.00 -30.24
C ALA A 746 -18.36 16.20 -31.71
N LEU A 747 -18.39 15.13 -32.51
CA LEU A 747 -18.85 15.17 -33.90
C LEU A 747 -20.30 15.66 -34.01
N GLU A 748 -21.20 15.09 -33.22
CA GLU A 748 -22.63 15.41 -33.23
C GLU A 748 -22.90 16.86 -32.83
N ASN A 749 -22.26 17.33 -31.75
CA ASN A 749 -22.42 18.71 -31.27
C ASN A 749 -21.76 19.75 -32.17
N SER A 750 -20.85 19.34 -33.06
CA SER A 750 -20.21 20.28 -34.00
C SER A 750 -21.06 20.62 -35.21
N GLN A 751 -22.17 19.91 -35.43
CA GLN A 751 -23.05 20.13 -36.58
C GLN A 751 -23.81 21.44 -36.44
N LEU A 752 -24.05 22.10 -37.59
CA LEU A 752 -24.83 23.33 -37.65
C LEU A 752 -26.26 23.07 -37.15
N GLY A 753 -26.69 23.83 -36.14
CA GLY A 753 -28.02 23.70 -35.55
C GLY A 753 -28.18 22.62 -34.48
N ALA A 754 -27.08 21.96 -34.05
CA ALA A 754 -27.09 21.05 -32.91
C ALA A 754 -27.57 21.76 -31.63
N LYS A 755 -28.43 21.10 -30.85
CA LYS A 755 -28.98 21.60 -29.58
C LYS A 755 -28.61 20.66 -28.43
N PRO A 756 -27.36 20.72 -27.91
CA PRO A 756 -26.98 19.91 -26.76
C PRO A 756 -27.90 20.17 -25.56
N PRO A 757 -28.25 19.13 -24.77
CA PRO A 757 -28.95 19.32 -23.50
C PRO A 757 -28.14 20.23 -22.56
N PRO A 758 -28.77 21.25 -21.95
CA PRO A 758 -28.06 22.16 -21.05
C PRO A 758 -27.69 21.48 -19.72
N HIS A 759 -26.54 21.86 -19.15
CA HIS A 759 -26.10 21.48 -17.80
C HIS A 759 -25.98 19.97 -17.54
N MET A 760 -25.51 19.22 -18.54
CA MET A 760 -25.18 17.81 -18.35
C MET A 760 -24.04 17.65 -17.33
N PRO A 761 -24.09 16.63 -16.47
CA PRO A 761 -23.00 16.36 -15.54
C PRO A 761 -21.74 15.94 -16.30
N MET A 762 -20.58 16.07 -15.64
CA MET A 762 -19.34 15.49 -16.13
C MET A 762 -19.51 13.98 -16.34
N PRO A 763 -19.07 13.43 -17.48
CA PRO A 763 -19.12 12.00 -17.69
C PRO A 763 -18.17 11.30 -16.73
N HIS A 764 -18.59 10.13 -16.24
CA HIS A 764 -17.73 9.23 -15.47
C HIS A 764 -17.59 7.93 -16.26
N TRP A 765 -16.36 7.45 -16.43
CA TRP A 765 -16.05 6.26 -17.22
C TRP A 765 -15.16 5.30 -16.44
N GLY A 766 -15.67 4.09 -16.20
CA GLY A 766 -14.97 3.03 -15.47
C GLY A 766 -14.49 1.89 -16.37
N TRP A 767 -14.05 0.79 -15.75
CA TRP A 767 -13.57 -0.42 -16.43
C TRP A 767 -14.62 -1.11 -17.30
N VAL A 768 -15.86 -1.15 -16.80
CA VAL A 768 -17.01 -1.71 -17.51
C VAL A 768 -17.86 -0.57 -18.06
N CYS A 769 -18.18 -0.66 -19.35
CA CYS A 769 -19.02 0.32 -20.04
C CYS A 769 -20.49 -0.05 -19.86
N ASP A 770 -21.22 0.73 -19.05
CA ASP A 770 -22.67 0.57 -18.87
C ASP A 770 -23.52 1.28 -19.94
N ALA A 771 -22.92 1.62 -21.09
CA ALA A 771 -23.62 2.34 -22.16
C ALA A 771 -24.60 1.41 -22.89
N THR A 772 -25.90 1.68 -22.76
CA THR A 772 -26.97 0.99 -23.48
C THR A 772 -27.51 1.83 -24.65
N PRO A 773 -28.04 1.22 -25.73
CA PRO A 773 -28.69 1.98 -26.80
C PRO A 773 -29.81 2.89 -26.26
N GLY A 774 -29.75 4.18 -26.58
CA GLY A 774 -30.73 5.17 -26.11
C GLY A 774 -30.48 5.74 -24.71
N SER A 775 -29.37 5.38 -24.04
CA SER A 775 -28.98 5.96 -22.75
C SER A 775 -28.58 7.45 -22.84
N ARG A 776 -28.35 7.96 -24.05
CA ARG A 776 -28.00 9.35 -24.35
C ARG A 776 -29.13 10.06 -25.08
N VAL A 777 -29.33 11.34 -24.77
CA VAL A 777 -30.16 12.25 -25.57
C VAL A 777 -29.31 12.78 -26.73
N SER A 778 -29.81 12.72 -27.96
CA SER A 778 -29.08 13.24 -29.12
C SER A 778 -29.24 14.76 -29.21
N ALA A 779 -28.15 15.48 -29.52
CA ALA A 779 -28.18 16.90 -29.84
C ALA A 779 -28.84 17.20 -31.20
N LEU A 780 -29.11 16.15 -31.99
CA LEU A 780 -29.81 16.21 -33.27
C LEU A 780 -31.25 15.67 -33.19
N GLU A 781 -31.69 15.17 -32.03
CA GLU A 781 -33.08 14.72 -31.85
C GLU A 781 -34.03 15.93 -31.89
N PRO A 782 -35.17 15.83 -32.60
CA PRO A 782 -36.15 16.90 -32.65
C PRO A 782 -36.75 17.15 -31.26
N THR A 783 -36.75 18.41 -30.83
CA THR A 783 -37.36 18.84 -29.57
C THR A 783 -38.87 18.56 -29.56
N ARG A 784 -39.43 18.24 -28.38
CA ARG A 784 -40.81 17.79 -28.09
C ARG A 784 -41.98 18.50 -28.77
N ALA A 785 -41.76 19.65 -29.42
CA ALA A 785 -42.77 20.32 -30.23
C ALA A 785 -43.14 19.53 -31.51
N GLU A 786 -42.31 18.58 -31.96
CA GLU A 786 -42.47 17.92 -33.27
C GLU A 786 -42.94 16.46 -33.21
N THR A 787 -42.89 15.80 -32.05
CA THR A 787 -43.33 14.40 -31.89
C THR A 787 -44.64 14.33 -31.11
N ALA A 788 -45.75 14.50 -31.82
CA ALA A 788 -47.10 14.32 -31.27
C ALA A 788 -47.38 12.83 -30.98
N GLU A 789 -47.51 12.46 -29.70
CA GLU A 789 -48.05 11.17 -29.27
C GLU A 789 -49.23 11.40 -28.30
N ALA A 790 -50.38 10.80 -28.65
CA ALA A 790 -51.64 10.65 -27.93
C ALA A 790 -52.17 11.88 -27.15
N ALA A 791 -53.23 12.52 -27.69
CA ALA A 791 -53.95 13.60 -27.04
C ALA A 791 -54.49 13.16 -25.66
N VAL A 792 -53.87 13.63 -24.59
CA VAL A 792 -54.39 13.53 -23.22
C VAL A 792 -55.58 14.47 -23.12
N GLU A 793 -56.78 13.95 -22.84
CA GLU A 793 -57.96 14.77 -22.58
C GLU A 793 -57.80 15.49 -21.23
N LEU A 794 -57.65 16.81 -21.27
CA LEU A 794 -57.51 17.63 -20.07
C LEU A 794 -58.89 17.98 -19.48
N PRO A 795 -59.03 18.02 -18.13
CA PRO A 795 -60.29 18.33 -17.48
C PRO A 795 -60.73 19.77 -17.77
N ARG A 796 -62.04 19.99 -17.89
CA ARG A 796 -62.60 21.34 -18.06
C ARG A 796 -62.27 22.22 -16.84
N PRO A 797 -62.28 23.56 -16.98
CA PRO A 797 -61.96 24.47 -15.88
C PRO A 797 -62.77 24.22 -14.59
N ASP A 798 -64.03 23.81 -14.72
CA ASP A 798 -64.96 23.58 -13.59
C ASP A 798 -65.06 22.10 -13.15
N GLU A 799 -64.27 21.22 -13.76
CA GLU A 799 -64.28 19.77 -13.49
C GLU A 799 -63.32 19.42 -12.35
N THR A 800 -63.72 18.48 -11.49
CA THR A 800 -62.87 17.97 -10.41
C THR A 800 -61.73 17.13 -11.00
N VAL A 801 -60.49 17.47 -10.67
CA VAL A 801 -59.31 16.75 -11.16
C VAL A 801 -59.08 15.51 -10.29
N GLY A 802 -59.33 14.31 -10.83
CA GLY A 802 -58.92 13.02 -10.23
C GLY A 802 -57.54 12.53 -10.69
N PHE A 803 -56.84 11.77 -9.85
CA PHE A 803 -55.53 11.20 -10.17
C PHE A 803 -55.59 10.17 -11.29
N ASP A 804 -56.46 9.17 -11.17
CA ASP A 804 -56.52 8.04 -12.11
C ASP A 804 -56.95 8.51 -13.51
N GLN A 805 -57.82 9.52 -13.58
CA GLN A 805 -58.37 10.06 -14.83
C GLN A 805 -57.51 11.16 -15.47
N HIS A 806 -56.88 12.04 -14.67
CA HIS A 806 -56.26 13.25 -15.22
C HIS A 806 -54.78 13.44 -14.89
N ILE A 807 -54.25 12.83 -13.82
CA ILE A 807 -52.85 13.02 -13.41
C ILE A 807 -51.97 11.88 -13.88
N LYS A 808 -52.41 10.64 -13.65
CA LYS A 808 -51.71 9.44 -14.09
C LYS A 808 -51.42 9.43 -15.60
N PRO A 809 -52.33 9.88 -16.49
CA PRO A 809 -52.05 9.95 -17.93
C PRO A 809 -51.00 11.00 -18.33
N LEU A 810 -50.71 12.01 -17.48
CA LEU A 810 -49.68 13.01 -17.76
C LEU A 810 -48.26 12.43 -17.64
N PHE A 811 -48.09 11.31 -16.92
CA PHE A 811 -46.81 10.61 -16.77
C PHE A 811 -46.67 9.47 -17.78
N ARG A 812 -45.64 9.52 -18.63
CA ARG A 812 -45.35 8.46 -19.61
C ARG A 812 -44.76 7.24 -18.93
N GLU A 813 -44.81 6.09 -19.61
CA GLU A 813 -44.14 4.88 -19.13
C GLU A 813 -42.62 5.10 -18.93
N ARG A 814 -41.99 5.90 -19.80
CA ARG A 814 -40.59 6.30 -19.66
C ARG A 814 -40.36 7.15 -18.41
N ASP A 815 -41.23 8.13 -18.13
CA ASP A 815 -41.13 8.98 -16.94
C ASP A 815 -41.21 8.13 -15.67
N ARG A 816 -42.16 7.19 -15.64
CA ARG A 816 -42.29 6.21 -14.57
C ARG A 816 -41.03 5.36 -14.42
N LYS A 817 -40.49 4.81 -15.51
CA LYS A 817 -39.25 4.00 -15.47
C LYS A 817 -38.08 4.83 -14.93
N SER A 818 -37.94 6.07 -15.37
CA SER A 818 -36.87 6.98 -14.94
C SER A 818 -36.99 7.40 -13.47
N MET A 819 -38.20 7.41 -12.89
CA MET A 819 -38.42 7.77 -11.49
C MET A 819 -38.58 6.56 -10.55
N LYS A 820 -38.71 5.34 -11.08
CA LYS A 820 -39.00 4.12 -10.30
C LYS A 820 -37.97 3.82 -9.20
N PHE A 821 -36.75 4.35 -9.31
CA PHE A 821 -35.72 4.24 -8.27
C PHE A 821 -36.02 5.08 -7.02
N ALA A 822 -36.82 6.15 -7.15
CA ALA A 822 -37.23 7.03 -6.08
C ALA A 822 -38.67 6.72 -5.62
N PHE A 823 -39.65 6.77 -6.52
CA PHE A 823 -41.06 6.44 -6.28
C PHE A 823 -41.83 6.23 -7.59
N ASP A 824 -43.01 5.60 -7.53
CA ASP A 824 -43.78 5.24 -8.72
C ASP A 824 -44.75 6.35 -9.15
N LEU A 825 -44.51 6.98 -10.32
CA LEU A 825 -45.37 8.04 -10.88
C LEU A 825 -46.79 7.57 -11.27
N TRP A 826 -47.05 6.27 -11.28
CA TRP A 826 -48.41 5.72 -11.47
C TRP A 826 -49.04 5.22 -10.18
N SER A 827 -48.36 5.37 -9.04
CA SER A 827 -48.91 5.14 -7.70
C SER A 827 -49.51 6.43 -7.16
N TYR A 828 -50.81 6.38 -6.84
CA TYR A 828 -51.52 7.51 -6.25
C TYR A 828 -50.87 7.98 -4.95
N ASP A 829 -50.52 7.04 -4.06
CA ASP A 829 -49.94 7.38 -2.76
C ASP A 829 -48.57 8.03 -2.91
N ASP A 830 -47.75 7.54 -3.83
CA ASP A 830 -46.41 8.10 -4.08
C ASP A 830 -46.49 9.50 -4.68
N VAL A 831 -47.34 9.70 -5.68
CA VAL A 831 -47.50 11.01 -6.32
C VAL A 831 -48.14 12.01 -5.35
N ARG A 832 -49.12 11.59 -4.53
CA ARG A 832 -49.73 12.43 -3.49
C ARG A 832 -48.70 12.86 -2.44
N ASN A 833 -47.90 11.92 -1.93
CA ASN A 833 -46.91 12.19 -0.89
C ASN A 833 -45.79 13.11 -1.39
N ASN A 834 -45.55 13.18 -2.71
CA ASN A 834 -44.52 14.00 -3.33
C ASN A 834 -45.08 15.15 -4.19
N ALA A 835 -46.37 15.45 -4.11
CA ALA A 835 -47.06 16.34 -5.05
C ALA A 835 -46.43 17.74 -5.14
N GLN A 836 -46.05 18.32 -4.00
CA GLN A 836 -45.42 19.65 -3.97
C GLN A 836 -44.04 19.66 -4.64
N ALA A 837 -43.22 18.65 -4.37
CA ALA A 837 -41.89 18.52 -4.98
C ALA A 837 -41.99 18.27 -6.49
N ILE A 838 -42.95 17.44 -6.92
CA ILE A 838 -43.23 17.21 -8.34
C ILE A 838 -43.68 18.53 -8.99
N LEU A 839 -44.61 19.26 -8.38
CA LEU A 839 -45.14 20.54 -8.89
C LEU A 839 -44.02 21.57 -9.09
N GLU A 840 -43.10 21.69 -8.12
CA GLU A 840 -41.94 22.58 -8.21
C GLU A 840 -41.03 22.21 -9.39
N ARG A 841 -40.76 20.92 -9.58
CA ARG A 841 -39.87 20.42 -10.64
C ARG A 841 -40.47 20.57 -12.03
N VAL A 842 -41.78 20.33 -12.20
CA VAL A 842 -42.48 20.52 -13.48
C VAL A 842 -42.66 22.01 -13.81
N LYS A 843 -42.92 22.88 -12.81
CA LYS A 843 -42.92 24.35 -12.98
C LYS A 843 -41.56 24.90 -13.40
N ALA A 844 -40.49 24.36 -12.83
CA ALA A 844 -39.13 24.71 -13.20
C ALA A 844 -38.69 24.15 -14.57
N GLY A 845 -39.53 23.32 -15.22
CA GLY A 845 -39.19 22.68 -16.50
C GLY A 845 -38.08 21.62 -16.39
N THR A 846 -37.74 21.22 -15.17
CA THR A 846 -36.66 20.27 -14.85
C THR A 846 -37.14 18.82 -14.74
N MET A 847 -38.44 18.60 -14.93
CA MET A 847 -39.09 17.31 -14.98
C MET A 847 -40.18 17.34 -16.06
N PRO A 848 -40.24 16.34 -16.97
CA PRO A 848 -39.30 15.23 -17.14
C PRO A 848 -37.92 15.69 -17.69
N CYS A 849 -36.90 14.84 -17.54
CA CYS A 849 -35.50 15.17 -17.87
C CYS A 849 -35.24 15.41 -19.37
N ASP A 850 -36.20 15.06 -20.23
CA ASP A 850 -36.17 15.23 -21.67
C ASP A 850 -37.01 16.42 -22.19
N GLY A 851 -37.59 17.24 -21.29
CA GLY A 851 -38.20 18.53 -21.65
C GLY A 851 -39.38 18.97 -20.76
N ALA A 852 -39.55 20.28 -20.59
CA ALA A 852 -40.58 20.89 -19.73
C ALA A 852 -42.02 20.57 -20.15
N TRP A 853 -42.94 20.31 -19.20
CA TRP A 853 -44.38 20.11 -19.47
C TRP A 853 -45.04 21.34 -20.14
N PRO A 854 -46.10 21.15 -20.95
CA PRO A 854 -46.90 22.27 -21.43
C PRO A 854 -47.58 22.97 -20.24
N GLY A 855 -47.79 24.29 -20.32
CA GLY A 855 -48.36 25.08 -19.22
C GLY A 855 -49.71 24.55 -18.73
N GLU A 856 -50.56 24.11 -19.66
CA GLU A 856 -51.87 23.49 -19.38
C GLU A 856 -51.78 22.20 -18.54
N TRP A 857 -50.72 21.39 -18.69
CA TRP A 857 -50.54 20.18 -17.86
C TRP A 857 -50.08 20.54 -16.45
N VAL A 858 -49.22 21.56 -16.35
CA VAL A 858 -48.77 22.11 -15.06
C VAL A 858 -49.96 22.67 -14.29
N GLU A 859 -50.87 23.38 -14.96
CA GLU A 859 -52.10 23.92 -14.36
C GLU A 859 -53.03 22.81 -13.87
N VAL A 860 -53.20 21.72 -14.61
CA VAL A 860 -54.02 20.57 -14.18
C VAL A 860 -53.41 19.88 -12.97
N PHE A 861 -52.10 19.68 -12.94
CA PHE A 861 -51.41 19.10 -11.78
C PHE A 861 -51.46 20.01 -10.55
N GLU A 862 -51.32 21.32 -10.75
CA GLU A 862 -51.47 22.32 -9.68
C GLU A 862 -52.88 22.32 -9.10
N ARG A 863 -53.92 22.28 -9.95
CA ARG A 863 -55.32 22.15 -9.51
C ARG A 863 -55.54 20.88 -8.70
N TRP A 864 -54.95 19.75 -9.10
CA TRP A 864 -55.03 18.51 -8.33
C TRP A 864 -54.36 18.60 -6.96
N ALA A 865 -53.13 19.15 -6.92
CA ALA A 865 -52.39 19.35 -5.68
C ALA A 865 -53.13 20.27 -4.68
N GLN A 866 -53.86 21.27 -5.20
CA GLN A 866 -54.62 22.24 -4.39
C GLN A 866 -56.04 21.79 -4.01
N SER A 867 -56.66 20.87 -4.75
CA SER A 867 -58.06 20.43 -4.57
C SER A 867 -58.24 19.27 -3.58
N GLY A 868 -57.23 18.98 -2.75
CA GLY A 868 -57.26 17.86 -1.82
C GLY A 868 -56.85 16.53 -2.44
N MET A 869 -56.28 16.55 -3.66
CA MET A 869 -55.68 15.40 -4.35
C MET A 869 -56.63 14.20 -4.47
N SER A 870 -57.83 14.41 -5.03
CA SER A 870 -58.78 13.31 -5.25
C SER A 870 -58.19 12.21 -6.14
N ARG A 871 -58.47 10.95 -5.78
CA ARG A 871 -58.02 9.80 -6.54
C ARG A 871 -58.75 9.67 -7.87
#